data_AF-A0AAE1H855-F1
#
_entry.id   AF-A0AAE1H855-F1
#
_cell.length_a   1.000
_cell.length_b   1.000
_cell.length_c   1.000
_cell.angle_alpha   90.00
_cell.angle_beta   90.00
_cell.angle_gamma   90.00
#
_symmetry.space_group_name_H-M   'P 1'
#
loop_
_entity.id
_entity.type
_entity.pdbx_description
1 polymer ?
#
loop_
_entity_poly.entity_id
_entity_poly.type
_entity_poly.pdbx_seq_one_letter_code
_entity_poly.pdbx_strand_id
1 'polypeptide(L)'
;MPECSRAARVCVLALAAVSMANASISQQSEEGQGVLPALSPLVGLHLDEHGRDADGQCARDTRVLASAAGNRTLWAVRMLDASARVSSGVLWGSRYQLGSYDGCMSVGASSPVGARYCLVSVSHRADAAPQDAGNWEVVEDLPPHHDVSPVLRGEGMFPGSLPLGDIRMGLCVPRSCAAPSLKAALQSGLDPHLRADVRPEHCQEHVPRPSSPAANFFWALVVTLTAVSVAAPALGWSSWDWSRHVRTLGLPDPLVSGIDLSPVSGIRAVNAMYLVALHRGLHSGRVATSNREYFTSEARSRPDMAVLYRGALGVDTFFFLAGLLLAASTAADRAPSLSRALLNRVLRVVPVYAMVLLFHCTALPDMGSGPLWVEVAKPMSDSCRRWWWSNLLFLNNYVNGGTAEPLCMEHSWSLAVDMHMFIAGVLLLARVPAGARGAAALGALALMSTVPLAATTLLAGWPGTVPWTLRTMQGMWAEPLIHQAYLPTHMRAAPYLLGLAAGRALPVLKDSGYRPGRAVTLLATVGSLAVMAAVMCFSTLFNDLRASHSALSAALCAGLTPFVWASALGALIVVTVLGEPTAVRSFLSWQPLVTLSRLTFAVYLVSYPLQALITAGGRDAMRVTPLTIARDGLSDNVISFIISFWLFVVLEAPVRSMAKKALASVPLFAPQPSSYMLYVSTHQSWDNDFTNQVILLRKRANWNANAAFLILLLGNEIKQEDVDFIFSELWRHLVANAAVIVSQPEVDILEWFPISRPDERPVVVARWRHGRLHLSHPLFDPQVIVGQLENYTLKAGLFDWPPYSVLTNDSDRSVQTGIEVELLRAISGAVGFRLHEEVIPEEENWPQLMRRLNEGSIDVALGGFIPYAERYVWFDASASYIQDATRWFVTPPTPLTVLECVFHVFRPQVWMLLFAIYIVIITFEVLLARSQDLDLAQYQRWPAVALDTWRLLVDSSLHALPVTTRVRLLVVAWVIGSMHINQAFRSALTSSLSKEKYGPSPRTLEELVTTPSALDQPCGAGSGASEFTNPKESSAIEVVVVAVQAWENSFRSRSSYELASTRKMSPTTVLTTAPPIVNEVPRLKLP
;
A
#
# COMPACT_ATOMS: atom_id res chain seq x y z
N MET A 1 51.48 31.03 36.75
CA MET A 1 52.23 29.90 36.13
C MET A 1 52.59 28.73 37.05
N PRO A 2 52.76 28.82 38.40
CA PRO A 2 53.07 27.62 39.19
C PRO A 2 51.86 26.69 39.42
N GLU A 3 50.65 27.24 39.52
CA GLU A 3 49.43 26.46 39.85
C GLU A 3 48.86 25.64 38.67
N CYS A 4 49.03 26.10 37.43
CA CYS A 4 48.56 25.40 36.22
C CYS A 4 49.14 23.98 36.09
N SER A 5 50.34 23.72 36.65
CA SER A 5 50.96 22.40 36.58
C SER A 5 50.26 21.33 37.42
N ARG A 6 49.42 21.71 38.41
CA ARG A 6 48.71 20.73 39.27
C ARG A 6 47.45 20.19 38.61
N ALA A 7 46.60 21.04 38.01
CA ALA A 7 45.33 20.60 37.43
C ALA A 7 45.51 19.72 36.17
N ALA A 8 46.41 20.10 35.26
CA ALA A 8 46.74 19.28 34.09
C ALA A 8 47.40 17.94 34.49
N ARG A 9 48.25 17.96 35.54
CA ARG A 9 48.74 16.71 36.16
C ARG A 9 47.61 15.89 36.75
N VAL A 10 46.62 16.47 37.43
CA VAL A 10 45.46 15.74 37.97
C VAL A 10 44.61 15.11 36.87
N CYS A 11 44.28 15.80 35.78
CA CYS A 11 43.53 15.18 34.67
C CYS A 11 44.31 14.08 33.94
N VAL A 12 45.62 14.28 33.70
CA VAL A 12 46.48 13.23 33.14
C VAL A 12 46.66 12.09 34.16
N LEU A 13 46.77 12.38 35.46
CA LEU A 13 46.77 11.39 36.55
C LEU A 13 45.39 10.80 36.84
N ALA A 14 44.28 11.31 36.29
CA ALA A 14 42.95 10.73 36.43
C ALA A 14 42.68 9.74 35.29
N LEU A 15 42.98 10.13 34.05
CA LEU A 15 43.05 9.20 32.92
C LEU A 15 44.15 8.14 33.12
N ALA A 16 45.27 8.55 33.71
CA ALA A 16 46.32 7.64 34.19
C ALA A 16 46.09 7.14 35.63
N ALA A 17 45.00 7.43 36.32
CA ALA A 17 44.58 6.65 37.51
C ALA A 17 43.65 5.55 37.06
N VAL A 18 42.77 5.81 36.09
CA VAL A 18 41.97 4.77 35.44
C VAL A 18 42.87 3.82 34.61
N SER A 19 43.98 4.33 34.05
CA SER A 19 44.98 3.50 33.34
C SER A 19 46.11 2.97 34.24
N MET A 20 46.64 3.75 35.19
CA MET A 20 47.63 3.21 36.15
C MET A 20 47.02 2.48 37.35
N ALA A 21 45.70 2.46 37.58
CA ALA A 21 45.10 1.40 38.41
C ALA A 21 45.31 0.01 37.77
N ASN A 22 45.47 -0.07 36.45
CA ASN A 22 45.90 -1.29 35.75
C ASN A 22 47.44 -1.45 35.69
N ALA A 23 48.25 -0.45 36.10
CA ALA A 23 49.71 -0.48 35.96
C ALA A 23 50.50 -0.40 37.28
N SER A 24 49.98 0.25 38.33
CA SER A 24 50.62 0.35 39.65
C SER A 24 50.60 -0.97 40.42
N ILE A 25 49.72 -1.90 40.05
CA ILE A 25 49.69 -3.28 40.55
C ILE A 25 50.87 -4.12 40.01
N SER A 26 51.74 -3.55 39.14
CA SER A 26 52.94 -4.25 38.63
C SER A 26 54.22 -4.08 39.46
N GLN A 27 54.24 -3.24 40.51
CA GLN A 27 55.48 -2.91 41.25
C GLN A 27 55.51 -3.32 42.74
N GLN A 28 54.49 -4.01 43.27
CA GLN A 28 54.53 -4.62 44.61
C GLN A 28 54.00 -6.06 44.62
N SER A 29 54.71 -6.95 43.92
CA SER A 29 54.68 -8.40 44.16
C SER A 29 55.90 -9.02 43.48
N GLU A 30 56.98 -9.23 44.22
CA GLU A 30 57.97 -10.22 43.79
C GLU A 30 57.31 -11.61 43.72
N GLU A 31 57.80 -12.46 42.83
CA GLU A 31 57.42 -13.87 42.63
C GLU A 31 55.94 -14.20 42.30
N GLY A 32 55.66 -14.37 40.99
CA GLY A 32 54.78 -15.50 40.57
C GLY A 32 53.31 -15.23 40.20
N GLN A 33 52.91 -14.02 39.77
CA GLN A 33 51.53 -13.76 39.33
C GLN A 33 51.42 -13.22 37.89
N GLY A 34 50.82 -14.03 37.00
CA GLY A 34 50.57 -13.66 35.60
C GLY A 34 49.16 -13.13 35.34
N VAL A 35 49.03 -12.25 34.34
CA VAL A 35 47.84 -11.78 33.59
C VAL A 35 46.67 -11.17 34.38
N LEU A 36 46.31 -11.67 35.56
CA LEU A 36 45.12 -11.27 36.33
C LEU A 36 45.02 -9.78 36.72
N PRO A 37 46.12 -9.07 37.09
CA PRO A 37 46.05 -7.63 37.38
C PRO A 37 45.55 -6.77 36.21
N ALA A 38 45.69 -7.26 34.97
CA ALA A 38 45.26 -6.55 33.77
C ALA A 38 43.76 -6.77 33.43
N LEU A 39 43.02 -7.58 34.19
CA LEU A 39 41.69 -8.05 33.78
C LEU A 39 40.49 -7.19 34.25
N SER A 40 40.57 -6.39 35.33
CA SER A 40 39.46 -5.45 35.63
C SER A 40 39.79 -4.32 36.64
N PRO A 41 39.09 -3.16 36.52
CA PRO A 41 39.04 -2.14 37.58
C PRO A 41 38.30 -2.57 38.86
N LEU A 42 37.52 -3.66 38.82
CA LEU A 42 36.75 -4.16 39.98
C LEU A 42 37.63 -4.70 41.10
N VAL A 43 38.87 -5.10 40.81
CA VAL A 43 39.87 -5.48 41.83
C VAL A 43 40.54 -4.23 42.42
N GLY A 44 40.60 -3.12 41.67
CA GLY A 44 41.08 -1.81 42.13
C GLY A 44 40.06 -1.03 42.97
N LEU A 45 38.78 -1.40 42.93
CA LEU A 45 37.80 -1.01 43.93
C LEU A 45 38.09 -1.76 45.25
N HIS A 46 39.10 -1.27 45.97
CA HIS A 46 39.08 -1.39 47.42
C HIS A 46 37.76 -0.77 47.89
N LEU A 47 36.81 -1.64 48.25
CA LEU A 47 35.76 -1.32 49.21
C LEU A 47 36.47 -1.05 50.53
N ASP A 48 36.97 0.19 50.64
CA ASP A 48 37.74 0.69 51.75
C ASP A 48 36.95 0.42 53.05
N GLU A 49 37.63 -0.07 54.09
CA GLU A 49 36.99 -0.46 55.35
C GLU A 49 36.27 0.70 56.07
N HIS A 50 36.44 1.92 55.54
CA HIS A 50 35.90 3.18 56.03
C HIS A 50 34.67 3.69 55.25
N GLY A 51 34.20 2.97 54.24
CA GLY A 51 32.90 3.22 53.60
C GLY A 51 31.74 2.81 54.51
N ARG A 52 30.81 3.73 54.81
CA ARG A 52 29.67 3.52 55.73
C ARG A 52 28.55 2.63 55.15
N ASP A 53 28.87 1.39 54.79
CA ASP A 53 27.90 0.33 54.44
C ASP A 53 28.31 -0.96 55.19
N ALA A 54 28.44 -0.83 56.52
CA ALA A 54 29.24 -1.68 57.41
C ALA A 54 28.78 -3.16 57.55
N ASP A 55 27.62 -3.55 57.01
CA ASP A 55 27.06 -4.91 57.13
C ASP A 55 26.51 -5.50 55.82
N GLY A 56 26.73 -4.83 54.68
CA GLY A 56 26.12 -5.19 53.40
C GLY A 56 26.56 -6.54 52.80
N GLN A 57 25.60 -7.36 52.34
CA GLN A 57 25.86 -8.62 51.63
C GLN A 57 26.75 -8.42 50.38
N CYS A 58 26.58 -7.29 49.69
CA CYS A 58 27.42 -6.87 48.57
C CYS A 58 28.92 -6.88 48.89
N ALA A 59 29.32 -6.34 50.05
CA ALA A 59 30.73 -6.26 50.42
C ALA A 59 31.34 -7.65 50.69
N ARG A 60 30.57 -8.54 51.33
CA ARG A 60 30.95 -9.95 51.53
C ARG A 60 31.10 -10.67 50.19
N ASP A 61 30.11 -10.57 49.32
CA ASP A 61 30.11 -11.24 48.02
C ASP A 61 31.21 -10.70 47.08
N THR A 62 31.54 -9.39 47.18
CA THR A 62 32.66 -8.78 46.43
C THR A 62 34.02 -9.28 46.94
N ARG A 63 34.19 -9.49 48.26
CA ARG A 63 35.39 -10.14 48.82
C ARG A 63 35.50 -11.61 48.38
N VAL A 64 34.39 -12.34 48.30
CA VAL A 64 34.34 -13.71 47.75
C VAL A 64 34.78 -13.71 46.28
N LEU A 65 34.24 -12.80 45.45
CA LEU A 65 34.67 -12.64 44.06
C LEU A 65 36.18 -12.32 43.94
N ALA A 66 36.70 -11.39 44.75
CA ALA A 66 38.12 -11.03 44.73
C ALA A 66 39.04 -12.19 45.12
N SER A 67 38.73 -12.92 46.20
CA SER A 67 39.51 -14.10 46.62
C SER A 67 39.44 -15.24 45.59
N ALA A 68 38.28 -15.46 44.99
CA ALA A 68 38.09 -16.46 43.95
C ALA A 68 38.78 -16.10 42.62
N ALA A 69 38.95 -14.80 42.33
CA ALA A 69 39.76 -14.31 41.22
C ALA A 69 41.26 -14.50 41.49
N GLY A 70 41.73 -14.19 42.71
CA GLY A 70 43.11 -14.47 43.12
C GLY A 70 43.47 -15.96 42.99
N ASN A 71 42.54 -16.84 43.38
CA ASN A 71 42.62 -18.29 43.19
C ASN A 71 42.37 -18.77 41.74
N ARG A 72 42.29 -17.85 40.77
CA ARG A 72 42.14 -18.10 39.32
C ARG A 72 40.92 -18.94 38.93
N THR A 73 39.85 -18.89 39.72
CA THR A 73 38.63 -19.67 39.44
C THR A 73 37.91 -19.15 38.20
N LEU A 74 37.42 -20.07 37.36
CA LEU A 74 36.88 -19.73 36.03
C LEU A 74 35.67 -18.77 36.09
N TRP A 75 34.77 -18.93 37.06
CA TRP A 75 33.60 -18.06 37.20
C TRP A 75 34.00 -16.63 37.58
N ALA A 76 34.94 -16.49 38.53
CA ALA A 76 35.38 -15.17 38.99
C ALA A 76 36.13 -14.43 37.89
N VAL A 77 37.05 -15.10 37.20
CA VAL A 77 37.78 -14.53 36.05
C VAL A 77 36.81 -14.12 34.94
N ARG A 78 35.78 -14.93 34.63
CA ARG A 78 34.76 -14.56 33.64
C ARG A 78 33.89 -13.36 34.06
N MET A 79 33.55 -13.20 35.35
CA MET A 79 32.83 -11.99 35.81
C MET A 79 33.69 -10.73 35.65
N LEU A 80 34.98 -10.81 36.00
CA LEU A 80 35.90 -9.68 35.87
C LEU A 80 36.17 -9.33 34.39
N ASP A 81 36.40 -10.33 33.54
CA ASP A 81 36.62 -10.15 32.10
C ASP A 81 35.37 -9.67 31.34
N ALA A 82 34.18 -10.03 31.82
CA ALA A 82 32.92 -9.51 31.27
C ALA A 82 32.69 -8.01 31.56
N SER A 83 33.41 -7.43 32.51
CA SER A 83 33.29 -6.00 32.83
C SER A 83 34.06 -5.14 31.85
N ALA A 84 33.48 -3.99 31.51
CA ALA A 84 34.03 -3.07 30.54
C ALA A 84 35.37 -2.46 30.99
N ARG A 85 36.30 -2.37 30.04
CA ARG A 85 37.56 -1.62 30.16
C ARG A 85 37.46 -0.33 29.36
N VAL A 86 38.24 0.68 29.70
CA VAL A 86 38.31 1.91 28.89
C VAL A 86 39.04 1.58 27.58
N SER A 87 38.31 1.60 26.46
CA SER A 87 38.90 1.36 25.13
C SER A 87 39.69 2.57 24.62
N SER A 88 40.55 2.33 23.64
CA SER A 88 41.12 3.40 22.80
C SER A 88 40.01 4.23 22.14
N GLY A 89 40.27 5.52 21.94
CA GLY A 89 39.38 6.41 21.18
C GLY A 89 38.33 7.17 22.00
N VAL A 90 38.46 7.28 23.33
CA VAL A 90 37.56 8.12 24.16
C VAL A 90 37.49 9.57 23.64
N LEU A 91 38.64 10.15 23.30
CA LEU A 91 38.73 11.50 22.72
C LEU A 91 38.11 11.59 21.31
N TRP A 92 38.14 10.50 20.55
CA TRP A 92 37.45 10.34 19.24
C TRP A 92 35.96 9.93 19.40
N GLY A 93 35.43 10.02 20.64
CA GLY A 93 34.02 9.84 20.96
C GLY A 93 33.58 8.44 21.40
N SER A 94 34.50 7.50 21.64
CA SER A 94 34.19 6.16 22.17
C SER A 94 33.75 6.20 23.65
N ARG A 95 32.48 6.54 23.89
CA ARG A 95 31.89 6.72 25.24
C ARG A 95 31.18 5.50 25.81
N TYR A 96 30.71 4.58 24.96
CA TYR A 96 29.98 3.40 25.37
C TYR A 96 30.92 2.20 25.43
N GLN A 97 31.36 1.86 26.63
CA GLN A 97 32.16 0.69 26.94
C GLN A 97 31.21 -0.37 27.47
N LEU A 98 30.56 -1.14 26.58
CA LEU A 98 29.46 -2.04 27.00
C LEU A 98 29.95 -3.29 27.75
N GLY A 99 31.20 -3.74 27.55
CA GLY A 99 31.69 -4.99 28.13
C GLY A 99 30.97 -6.22 27.55
N SER A 100 31.27 -7.42 28.07
CA SER A 100 30.61 -8.64 27.61
C SER A 100 29.31 -8.87 28.39
N TYR A 101 28.20 -8.33 27.88
CA TYR A 101 26.87 -8.53 28.47
C TYR A 101 26.54 -10.02 28.60
N ASP A 102 26.63 -10.80 27.52
CA ASP A 102 26.29 -12.22 27.53
C ASP A 102 27.29 -13.03 28.37
N GLY A 103 28.56 -12.61 28.42
CA GLY A 103 29.55 -13.11 29.36
C GLY A 103 29.07 -12.97 30.81
N CYS A 104 28.72 -11.76 31.24
CA CYS A 104 28.23 -11.51 32.59
C CYS A 104 26.96 -12.31 32.92
N MET A 105 25.98 -12.31 32.01
CA MET A 105 24.70 -12.98 32.19
C MET A 105 24.84 -14.51 32.26
N SER A 106 25.76 -15.11 31.48
CA SER A 106 26.03 -16.55 31.52
C SER A 106 26.66 -17.03 32.83
N VAL A 107 27.51 -16.21 33.45
CA VAL A 107 28.16 -16.58 34.72
C VAL A 107 27.19 -16.56 35.89
N GLY A 108 26.14 -15.72 35.84
CA GLY A 108 25.22 -15.52 36.96
C GLY A 108 24.52 -16.77 37.49
N ALA A 109 24.33 -17.81 36.66
CA ALA A 109 23.75 -19.09 37.06
C ALA A 109 24.79 -20.09 37.65
N SER A 110 26.09 -19.83 37.48
CA SER A 110 27.20 -20.71 37.88
C SER A 110 28.11 -20.13 38.97
N SER A 111 27.90 -18.86 39.32
CA SER A 111 28.64 -18.13 40.36
C SER A 111 28.02 -18.34 41.75
N PRO A 112 28.83 -18.62 42.81
CA PRO A 112 28.35 -18.69 44.19
C PRO A 112 27.67 -17.40 44.69
N VAL A 113 28.00 -16.25 44.10
CA VAL A 113 27.48 -14.92 44.49
C VAL A 113 26.47 -14.36 43.48
N GLY A 114 26.13 -15.15 42.45
CA GLY A 114 25.40 -14.68 41.27
C GLY A 114 26.14 -13.59 40.49
N ALA A 115 25.54 -13.12 39.40
CA ALA A 115 26.06 -12.01 38.62
C ALA A 115 24.93 -11.10 38.14
N ARG A 116 25.22 -9.81 38.06
CA ARG A 116 24.32 -8.78 37.57
C ARG A 116 25.10 -7.80 36.69
N TYR A 117 24.61 -7.57 35.49
CA TYR A 117 25.15 -6.56 34.58
C TYR A 117 24.56 -5.19 34.94
N CYS A 118 25.37 -4.16 35.12
CA CYS A 118 24.92 -2.79 35.34
C CYS A 118 25.61 -1.83 34.37
N LEU A 119 24.84 -1.11 33.54
CA LEU A 119 25.37 0.01 32.78
C LEU A 119 25.43 1.26 33.67
N VAL A 120 26.63 1.71 34.01
CA VAL A 120 26.89 2.88 34.87
C VAL A 120 27.37 4.07 34.05
N SER A 121 27.09 5.27 34.54
CA SER A 121 27.51 6.56 33.96
C SER A 121 28.58 7.19 34.86
N VAL A 122 29.59 7.81 34.26
CA VAL A 122 30.66 8.56 34.96
C VAL A 122 30.78 9.94 34.32
N SER A 123 30.40 10.98 35.05
CA SER A 123 30.38 12.38 34.63
C SER A 123 31.37 13.25 35.43
N HIS A 124 31.55 14.51 35.02
CA HIS A 124 32.30 15.48 35.84
C HIS A 124 31.35 16.14 36.85
N ARG A 125 31.86 16.55 38.02
CA ARG A 125 31.01 17.04 39.12
C ARG A 125 30.43 18.44 38.88
N ALA A 126 30.96 19.17 37.90
CA ALA A 126 30.53 20.52 37.52
C ALA A 126 29.25 20.56 36.66
N ASP A 127 28.73 19.40 36.23
CA ASP A 127 27.59 19.29 35.30
C ASP A 127 26.23 19.63 35.94
N ALA A 128 26.03 20.89 36.34
CA ALA A 128 24.75 21.55 36.13
C ALA A 128 24.76 22.06 34.69
N ALA A 129 23.90 21.52 33.82
CA ALA A 129 23.88 21.88 32.41
C ALA A 129 23.76 23.40 32.24
N PRO A 130 24.68 24.07 31.50
CA PRO A 130 24.59 25.51 31.27
C PRO A 130 23.25 25.84 30.62
N GLN A 131 22.47 26.71 31.26
CA GLN A 131 21.16 27.12 30.73
C GLN A 131 21.30 27.95 29.45
N ASP A 132 22.46 28.58 29.24
CA ASP A 132 22.78 29.45 28.11
C ASP A 132 23.60 28.75 27.02
N ALA A 133 23.15 27.59 26.54
CA ALA A 133 23.86 26.79 25.53
C ALA A 133 23.81 27.38 24.08
N GLY A 134 23.70 28.70 23.93
CA GLY A 134 23.47 29.40 22.66
C GLY A 134 24.70 30.06 22.02
N ASN A 135 25.73 30.42 22.79
CA ASN A 135 26.85 31.28 22.34
C ASN A 135 28.24 30.62 22.50
N TRP A 136 28.40 29.37 22.07
CA TRP A 136 29.71 28.70 22.09
C TRP A 136 30.44 28.91 20.76
N GLU A 137 31.52 29.69 20.76
CA GLU A 137 32.43 29.79 19.61
C GLU A 137 33.08 28.44 19.33
N VAL A 138 33.04 28.00 18.06
CA VAL A 138 33.72 26.80 17.59
C VAL A 138 35.19 27.11 17.40
N VAL A 139 36.02 26.79 18.40
CA VAL A 139 37.47 26.96 18.32
C VAL A 139 38.05 25.85 17.43
N GLU A 140 38.35 26.16 16.17
CA GLU A 140 39.09 25.25 15.28
C GLU A 140 40.56 25.12 15.70
N ASP A 141 41.13 23.94 15.48
CA ASP A 141 42.54 23.57 15.70
C ASP A 141 43.20 24.14 16.96
N LEU A 142 42.85 23.56 18.11
CA LEU A 142 43.68 23.68 19.31
C LEU A 142 45.11 23.23 18.97
N PRO A 143 46.14 24.10 19.14
CA PRO A 143 47.52 23.70 18.89
C PRO A 143 47.89 22.49 19.77
N PRO A 144 48.85 21.64 19.39
CA PRO A 144 49.17 20.38 20.09
C PRO A 144 49.66 20.55 21.54
N HIS A 145 49.78 21.78 22.04
CA HIS A 145 50.14 22.15 23.40
C HIS A 145 49.05 22.94 24.14
N HIS A 146 47.83 23.03 23.59
CA HIS A 146 46.71 23.71 24.24
C HIS A 146 46.27 22.98 25.51
N ASP A 147 45.87 23.73 26.54
CA ASP A 147 45.30 23.13 27.74
C ASP A 147 43.90 22.56 27.44
N VAL A 148 43.79 21.23 27.45
CA VAL A 148 42.52 20.52 27.29
C VAL A 148 41.78 20.33 28.62
N SER A 149 42.34 20.79 29.75
CA SER A 149 41.71 20.68 31.07
C SER A 149 40.28 21.26 31.12
N PRO A 150 39.96 22.43 30.51
CA PRO A 150 38.58 22.91 30.46
C PRO A 150 37.64 21.93 29.75
N VAL A 151 38.07 21.35 28.62
CA VAL A 151 37.25 20.40 27.84
C VAL A 151 37.08 19.06 28.56
N LEU A 152 38.10 18.61 29.30
CA LEU A 152 38.04 17.44 30.18
C LEU A 152 37.12 17.68 31.39
N ARG A 153 37.06 18.92 31.92
CA ARG A 153 36.13 19.35 32.98
C ARG A 153 34.71 19.64 32.48
N GLY A 154 34.46 19.56 31.17
CA GLY A 154 33.17 19.93 30.55
C GLY A 154 32.92 21.44 30.43
N GLU A 155 33.89 22.27 30.81
CA GLU A 155 33.88 23.74 30.77
C GLU A 155 34.19 24.29 29.36
N GLY A 156 34.25 23.44 28.34
CA GLY A 156 34.55 23.80 26.95
C GLY A 156 34.27 22.66 25.98
N MET A 157 34.34 22.95 24.68
CA MET A 157 33.97 22.04 23.59
C MET A 157 35.14 21.93 22.57
N PHE A 158 35.64 20.72 22.26
CA PHE A 158 36.39 20.56 20.99
C PHE A 158 35.44 20.80 19.82
N PRO A 159 35.92 21.35 18.68
CA PRO A 159 35.10 21.55 17.49
C PRO A 159 34.50 20.21 17.05
N GLY A 160 33.19 20.05 17.21
CA GLY A 160 32.52 18.78 16.96
C GLY A 160 32.67 17.72 18.08
N SER A 161 32.71 18.11 19.35
CA SER A 161 32.53 17.20 20.49
C SER A 161 31.39 17.62 21.40
N LEU A 162 30.89 16.70 22.22
CA LEU A 162 30.14 17.03 23.44
C LEU A 162 31.15 17.10 24.61
N PRO A 163 30.87 17.83 25.71
CA PRO A 163 31.73 17.80 26.91
C PRO A 163 31.97 16.35 27.35
N LEU A 164 33.20 15.99 27.73
CA LEU A 164 33.58 14.60 28.01
C LEU A 164 32.81 13.96 29.18
N GLY A 165 32.09 14.75 29.99
CA GLY A 165 31.36 14.39 31.21
C GLY A 165 30.18 13.41 31.10
N ASP A 166 30.21 12.41 30.22
CA ASP A 166 29.52 11.13 30.47
C ASP A 166 30.21 10.02 29.67
N ILE A 167 30.85 9.10 30.39
CA ILE A 167 31.34 7.80 29.87
C ILE A 167 30.44 6.72 30.47
N ARG A 168 29.90 5.83 29.63
CA ARG A 168 29.05 4.72 30.07
C ARG A 168 29.78 3.41 30.02
N MET A 169 29.77 2.68 31.12
CA MET A 169 30.54 1.44 31.33
C MET A 169 29.63 0.32 31.82
N GLY A 170 29.68 -0.84 31.16
CA GLY A 170 29.02 -2.07 31.62
C GLY A 170 29.86 -2.77 32.68
N LEU A 171 29.34 -2.92 33.90
CA LEU A 171 30.01 -3.61 34.99
C LEU A 171 29.29 -4.92 35.32
N CYS A 172 30.03 -5.99 35.53
CA CYS A 172 29.51 -7.26 36.02
C CYS A 172 29.79 -7.38 37.52
N VAL A 173 28.75 -7.25 38.34
CA VAL A 173 28.86 -7.20 39.81
C VAL A 173 28.14 -8.39 40.47
N PRO A 174 28.46 -8.75 41.73
CA PRO A 174 27.67 -9.72 42.49
C PRO A 174 26.19 -9.32 42.58
N ARG A 175 25.30 -10.32 42.65
CA ARG A 175 23.86 -10.09 42.59
C ARG A 175 23.35 -9.18 43.72
N SER A 176 23.93 -9.34 44.91
CA SER A 176 23.59 -8.61 46.14
C SER A 176 23.95 -7.12 46.12
N CYS A 177 24.77 -6.65 45.16
CA CYS A 177 25.19 -5.25 45.08
C CYS A 177 24.12 -4.36 44.48
N ALA A 178 23.16 -3.89 45.28
CA ALA A 178 22.13 -2.93 44.85
C ALA A 178 22.72 -1.64 44.23
N ALA A 179 21.96 -0.97 43.35
CA ALA A 179 22.42 0.25 42.67
C ALA A 179 22.91 1.38 43.62
N PRO A 180 22.30 1.64 44.80
CA PRO A 180 22.83 2.63 45.75
C PRO A 180 24.20 2.26 46.31
N SER A 181 24.40 1.02 46.76
CA SER A 181 25.71 0.56 47.27
C SER A 181 26.77 0.53 46.16
N LEU A 182 26.40 0.13 44.93
CA LEU A 182 27.30 0.20 43.77
C LEU A 182 27.70 1.65 43.45
N LYS A 183 26.77 2.61 43.54
CA LYS A 183 27.06 4.04 43.36
C LYS A 183 28.00 4.57 44.44
N ALA A 184 27.79 4.20 45.70
CA ALA A 184 28.67 4.57 46.81
C ALA A 184 30.09 4.02 46.61
N ALA A 185 30.21 2.73 46.28
CA ALA A 185 31.48 2.06 46.03
C ALA A 185 32.25 2.64 44.84
N LEU A 186 31.56 2.91 43.72
CA LEU A 186 32.18 3.58 42.57
C LEU A 186 32.63 5.00 42.94
N GLN A 187 31.82 5.74 43.69
CA GLN A 187 32.13 7.12 44.05
C GLN A 187 33.32 7.24 45.03
N SER A 188 33.60 6.22 45.85
CA SER A 188 34.79 6.20 46.72
C SER A 188 36.08 5.85 45.98
N GLY A 189 36.01 5.09 44.89
CA GLY A 189 37.16 4.77 44.03
C GLY A 189 37.45 5.76 42.90
N LEU A 190 36.56 6.74 42.69
CA LEU A 190 36.70 7.78 41.67
C LEU A 190 37.31 9.06 42.25
N ASP A 191 37.99 9.81 41.38
CA ASP A 191 38.50 11.16 41.70
C ASP A 191 37.37 12.06 42.24
N PRO A 192 37.61 12.92 43.26
CA PRO A 192 36.61 13.84 43.81
C PRO A 192 35.95 14.80 42.79
N HIS A 193 36.55 14.99 41.62
CA HIS A 193 36.00 15.78 40.51
C HIS A 193 35.09 14.96 39.57
N LEU A 194 35.03 13.63 39.73
CA LEU A 194 34.14 12.74 38.97
C LEU A 194 32.92 12.32 39.81
N ARG A 195 31.83 12.02 39.11
CA ARG A 195 30.55 11.59 39.69
C ARG A 195 30.07 10.31 39.02
N ALA A 196 29.83 9.26 39.80
CA ALA A 196 29.13 8.08 39.32
C ALA A 196 27.60 8.28 39.36
N ASP A 197 26.88 7.89 38.30
CA ASP A 197 25.45 7.65 38.34
C ASP A 197 25.12 6.21 37.99
N VAL A 198 24.35 5.56 38.87
CA VAL A 198 23.92 4.16 38.73
C VAL A 198 22.42 4.15 38.96
N ARG A 199 21.65 3.84 37.91
CA ARG A 199 20.20 3.75 38.00
C ARG A 199 19.79 2.30 38.19
N PRO A 200 18.84 1.98 39.11
CA PRO A 200 18.37 0.61 39.31
C PRO A 200 17.90 -0.07 38.02
N GLU A 201 17.29 0.70 37.11
CA GLU A 201 16.76 0.20 35.85
C GLU A 201 17.84 -0.29 34.87
N HIS A 202 19.05 0.28 34.91
CA HIS A 202 20.16 -0.14 34.04
C HIS A 202 20.90 -1.38 34.56
N CYS A 203 20.48 -1.93 35.69
CA CYS A 203 20.98 -3.17 36.26
C CYS A 203 20.07 -4.36 35.90
N GLN A 204 20.62 -5.34 35.20
CA GLN A 204 19.93 -6.49 34.62
C GLN A 204 20.50 -7.81 35.17
N GLU A 205 19.61 -8.71 35.59
CA GLU A 205 19.94 -10.06 36.09
C GLU A 205 19.51 -11.13 35.09
N HIS A 206 20.24 -12.24 35.03
CA HIS A 206 19.83 -13.43 34.28
C HIS A 206 18.69 -14.15 35.03
N VAL A 207 17.49 -13.60 34.93
CA VAL A 207 16.25 -14.24 35.32
C VAL A 207 15.59 -14.77 34.05
N PRO A 208 15.29 -16.07 33.93
CA PRO A 208 14.42 -16.58 32.88
C PRO A 208 13.04 -15.92 33.04
N ARG A 209 12.77 -14.87 32.27
CA ARG A 209 11.50 -14.16 32.33
C ARG A 209 10.48 -14.99 31.56
N PRO A 210 9.43 -15.53 32.21
CA PRO A 210 8.30 -16.06 31.46
C PRO A 210 7.72 -14.91 30.63
N SER A 211 7.40 -15.18 29.37
CA SER A 211 6.74 -14.22 28.49
C SER A 211 5.45 -13.73 29.15
N SER A 212 5.22 -12.42 29.13
CA SER A 212 4.04 -11.83 29.76
C SER A 212 2.75 -12.41 29.13
N PRO A 213 1.64 -12.53 29.87
CA PRO A 213 0.37 -13.00 29.31
C PRO A 213 -0.07 -12.19 28.07
N ALA A 214 0.28 -10.90 28.04
CA ALA A 214 0.06 -10.02 26.90
C ALA A 214 0.91 -10.38 25.68
N ALA A 215 2.20 -10.68 25.85
CA ALA A 215 3.07 -11.17 24.78
C ALA A 215 2.61 -12.55 24.27
N ASN A 216 2.19 -13.45 25.16
CA ASN A 216 1.64 -14.76 24.79
C ASN A 216 0.35 -14.63 23.98
N PHE A 217 -0.55 -13.72 24.36
CA PHE A 217 -1.73 -13.39 23.57
C PHE A 217 -1.37 -12.88 22.17
N PHE A 218 -0.40 -11.97 22.05
CA PHE A 218 0.06 -11.47 20.76
C PHE A 218 0.60 -12.59 19.86
N TRP A 219 1.47 -13.47 20.38
CA TRP A 219 2.01 -14.58 19.60
C TRP A 219 0.94 -15.63 19.26
N ALA A 220 0.00 -15.91 20.16
CA ALA A 220 -1.14 -16.77 19.88
C ALA A 220 -2.02 -16.19 18.75
N LEU A 221 -2.25 -14.87 18.73
CA LEU A 221 -2.95 -14.18 17.64
C LEU A 221 -2.19 -14.28 16.31
N VAL A 222 -0.88 -14.04 16.31
CA VAL A 222 0.01 -14.17 15.13
C VAL A 222 -0.06 -15.59 14.55
N VAL A 223 0.05 -16.61 15.39
CA VAL A 223 -0.02 -18.03 14.99
C VAL A 223 -1.42 -18.37 14.46
N THR A 224 -2.48 -17.94 15.14
CA THR A 224 -3.86 -18.20 14.74
C THR A 224 -4.18 -17.58 13.38
N LEU A 225 -3.86 -16.31 13.17
CA LEU A 225 -4.10 -15.63 11.90
C LEU A 225 -3.28 -16.26 10.75
N THR A 226 -2.05 -16.71 11.03
CA THR A 226 -1.21 -17.42 10.04
C THR A 226 -1.83 -18.78 9.70
N ALA A 227 -2.25 -19.57 10.70
CA ALA A 227 -2.88 -20.87 10.50
C ALA A 227 -4.19 -20.76 9.70
N VAL A 228 -5.04 -19.78 10.04
CA VAL A 228 -6.27 -19.48 9.28
C VAL A 228 -5.94 -19.12 7.83
N SER A 229 -4.94 -18.27 7.59
CA SER A 229 -4.54 -17.87 6.24
C SER A 229 -4.01 -19.04 5.40
N VAL A 230 -3.30 -19.98 6.02
CA VAL A 230 -2.80 -21.20 5.37
C VAL A 230 -3.94 -22.20 5.09
N ALA A 231 -4.90 -22.36 6.01
CA ALA A 231 -6.03 -23.28 5.86
C ALA A 231 -7.13 -22.77 4.91
N ALA A 232 -7.31 -21.45 4.80
CA ALA A 232 -8.41 -20.83 4.07
C ALA A 232 -8.61 -21.28 2.61
N PRO A 233 -7.57 -21.51 1.77
CA PRO A 233 -7.76 -22.04 0.42
C PRO A 233 -8.37 -23.45 0.42
N ALA A 234 -7.96 -24.32 1.35
CA ALA A 234 -8.49 -25.68 1.47
C ALA A 234 -9.94 -25.68 2.01
N LEU A 235 -10.30 -24.68 2.83
CA LEU A 235 -11.66 -24.47 3.34
C LEU A 235 -12.57 -23.69 2.36
N GLY A 236 -12.10 -23.35 1.15
CA GLY A 236 -12.86 -22.57 0.17
C GLY A 236 -13.12 -21.11 0.58
N TRP A 237 -12.43 -20.59 1.59
CA TRP A 237 -12.66 -19.26 2.16
C TRP A 237 -12.08 -18.15 1.27
N SER A 238 -12.82 -17.84 0.19
CA SER A 238 -12.48 -16.85 -0.84
C SER A 238 -12.07 -15.44 -0.35
N SER A 239 -12.40 -15.07 0.89
CA SER A 239 -12.00 -13.80 1.52
C SER A 239 -10.61 -13.85 2.17
N TRP A 240 -10.09 -15.04 2.53
CA TRP A 240 -8.80 -15.25 3.19
C TRP A 240 -7.81 -16.06 2.32
N ASP A 241 -8.21 -16.52 1.12
CA ASP A 241 -7.35 -17.24 0.17
C ASP A 241 -6.10 -16.43 -0.23
N TRP A 242 -4.95 -16.78 0.37
CA TRP A 242 -3.67 -16.13 0.12
C TRP A 242 -3.23 -16.23 -1.35
N SER A 243 -3.56 -17.33 -2.05
CA SER A 243 -3.13 -17.55 -3.43
C SER A 243 -3.76 -16.53 -4.38
N ARG A 244 -4.99 -16.09 -4.08
CA ARG A 244 -5.70 -15.03 -4.80
C ARG A 244 -5.05 -13.68 -4.51
N HIS A 245 -4.78 -13.37 -3.25
CA HIS A 245 -4.16 -12.10 -2.85
C HIS A 245 -2.75 -11.93 -3.43
N VAL A 246 -1.91 -12.97 -3.42
CA VAL A 246 -0.58 -12.92 -4.06
C VAL A 246 -0.69 -12.68 -5.56
N ARG A 247 -1.62 -13.34 -6.26
CA ARG A 247 -1.89 -13.06 -7.69
C ARG A 247 -2.31 -11.60 -7.93
N THR A 248 -3.06 -10.98 -7.01
CA THR A 248 -3.39 -9.55 -7.15
C THR A 248 -2.21 -8.60 -6.98
N LEU A 249 -1.12 -8.98 -6.31
CA LEU A 249 0.07 -8.11 -6.19
C LEU A 249 0.76 -7.88 -7.55
N GLY A 250 0.81 -8.91 -8.40
CA GLY A 250 1.47 -8.87 -9.71
C GLY A 250 0.66 -8.25 -10.84
N LEU A 251 -0.60 -7.85 -10.61
CA LEU A 251 -1.42 -7.16 -11.61
C LEU A 251 -0.97 -5.70 -11.79
N PRO A 252 -0.93 -5.15 -13.01
CA PRO A 252 -0.64 -3.74 -13.24
C PRO A 252 -1.65 -2.83 -12.51
N ASP A 253 -1.29 -1.57 -12.29
CA ASP A 253 -2.21 -0.59 -11.72
C ASP A 253 -3.32 -0.21 -12.72
N PRO A 254 -4.58 -0.05 -12.27
CA PRO A 254 -5.66 0.39 -13.14
C PRO A 254 -5.44 1.84 -13.59
N LEU A 255 -5.81 2.14 -14.85
CA LEU A 255 -5.76 3.49 -15.38
C LEU A 255 -6.73 4.41 -14.62
N VAL A 256 -6.23 5.51 -14.06
CA VAL A 256 -7.07 6.53 -13.38
C VAL A 256 -7.33 7.65 -14.38
N SER A 257 -8.60 7.94 -14.69
CA SER A 257 -8.97 8.87 -15.78
C SER A 257 -8.29 8.54 -17.13
N GLY A 258 -8.05 7.24 -17.38
CA GLY A 258 -7.30 6.78 -18.56
C GLY A 258 -5.82 7.19 -18.57
N ILE A 259 -5.22 7.45 -17.41
CA ILE A 259 -3.81 7.81 -17.23
C ILE A 259 -3.08 6.65 -16.55
N ASP A 260 -1.92 6.26 -17.11
CA ASP A 260 -0.98 5.31 -16.50
C ASP A 260 -0.22 5.97 -15.35
N LEU A 261 -0.51 5.54 -14.12
CA LEU A 261 0.16 6.01 -12.91
C LEU A 261 1.25 5.05 -12.40
N SER A 262 1.68 4.06 -13.20
CA SER A 262 2.78 3.15 -12.81
C SER A 262 4.06 3.88 -12.37
N PRO A 263 4.48 5.03 -12.98
CA PRO A 263 5.62 5.80 -12.47
C PRO A 263 5.43 6.31 -11.02
N VAL A 264 4.19 6.66 -10.65
CA VAL A 264 3.82 7.14 -9.30
C VAL A 264 3.99 6.02 -8.27
N SER A 265 3.64 4.78 -8.65
CA SER A 265 3.88 3.58 -7.85
C SER A 265 5.36 3.25 -7.71
N GLY A 266 6.17 3.44 -8.75
CA GLY A 266 7.63 3.36 -8.67
C GLY A 266 8.24 4.36 -7.69
N ILE A 267 7.85 5.64 -7.79
CA ILE A 267 8.30 6.71 -6.87
C ILE A 267 7.93 6.34 -5.42
N ARG A 268 6.70 5.85 -5.21
CA ARG A 268 6.23 5.39 -3.89
C ARG A 268 7.11 4.27 -3.31
N ALA A 269 7.53 3.30 -4.13
CA ALA A 269 8.39 2.19 -3.71
C ALA A 269 9.81 2.68 -3.36
N VAL A 270 10.44 3.47 -4.24
CA VAL A 270 11.79 4.02 -4.02
C VAL A 270 11.81 4.94 -2.80
N ASN A 271 10.80 5.79 -2.62
CA ASN A 271 10.69 6.68 -1.46
C ASN A 271 10.52 5.91 -0.14
N ALA A 272 9.82 4.77 -0.15
CA ALA A 272 9.74 3.89 1.02
C ALA A 272 11.12 3.33 1.38
N MET A 273 11.88 2.84 0.39
CA MET A 273 13.23 2.31 0.61
C MET A 273 14.19 3.36 1.17
N TYR A 274 14.10 4.58 0.65
CA TYR A 274 14.82 5.75 1.15
C TYR A 274 14.49 6.03 2.63
N LEU A 275 13.20 6.05 3.01
CA LEU A 275 12.80 6.31 4.40
C LEU A 275 13.28 5.23 5.37
N VAL A 276 13.34 3.95 4.95
CA VAL A 276 13.93 2.88 5.78
C VAL A 276 15.43 3.15 6.03
N ALA A 277 16.19 3.51 4.99
CA ALA A 277 17.60 3.86 5.13
C ALA A 277 17.82 5.14 5.96
N LEU A 278 16.91 6.12 5.85
CA LEU A 278 16.89 7.31 6.70
C LEU A 278 16.71 6.97 8.18
N HIS A 279 15.72 6.14 8.51
CA HIS A 279 15.49 5.73 9.90
C HIS A 279 16.71 4.98 10.46
N ARG A 280 17.41 4.15 9.66
CA ARG A 280 18.71 3.54 10.05
C ARG A 280 19.77 4.59 10.36
N GLY A 281 19.84 5.69 9.60
CA GLY A 281 20.70 6.83 9.91
C GLY A 281 20.38 7.46 11.27
N LEU A 282 19.09 7.70 11.56
CA LEU A 282 18.64 8.23 12.85
C LEU A 282 18.93 7.28 14.03
N HIS A 283 18.64 5.98 13.87
CA HIS A 283 18.93 4.96 14.88
C HIS A 283 20.44 4.82 15.13
N SER A 284 21.29 4.99 14.12
CA SER A 284 22.76 4.97 14.26
C SER A 284 23.30 6.04 15.25
N GLY A 285 22.58 7.15 15.44
CA GLY A 285 22.91 8.15 16.47
C GLY A 285 22.57 7.72 17.91
N ARG A 286 21.71 6.69 18.06
CA ARG A 286 21.26 6.11 19.34
C ARG A 286 22.02 4.83 19.72
N VAL A 287 22.66 4.16 18.77
CA VAL A 287 23.55 3.02 19.03
C VAL A 287 24.77 3.47 19.84
N ALA A 288 25.36 2.57 20.62
CA ALA A 288 26.70 2.73 21.17
C ALA A 288 27.72 2.89 20.03
N THR A 289 28.32 4.07 19.87
CA THR A 289 29.22 4.35 18.73
C THR A 289 30.66 4.59 19.15
N SER A 290 31.60 4.03 18.39
CA SER A 290 33.05 4.10 18.68
C SER A 290 33.73 5.33 18.05
N ASN A 291 33.13 5.92 17.01
CA ASN A 291 33.64 7.08 16.27
C ASN A 291 32.60 8.21 16.25
N ARG A 292 32.08 8.53 17.43
CA ARG A 292 30.93 9.42 17.64
C ARG A 292 31.16 10.85 17.13
N GLU A 293 32.44 11.26 17.03
CA GLU A 293 32.91 12.47 16.35
C GLU A 293 32.39 12.60 14.91
N TYR A 294 32.20 11.47 14.19
CA TYR A 294 31.66 11.45 12.84
C TYR A 294 30.35 12.24 12.71
N PHE A 295 29.43 12.14 13.67
CA PHE A 295 28.17 12.88 13.66
C PHE A 295 28.28 14.35 14.04
N THR A 296 29.42 14.77 14.57
CA THR A 296 29.60 16.09 15.20
C THR A 296 30.62 16.97 14.48
N SER A 297 31.54 16.41 13.70
CA SER A 297 32.40 17.13 12.74
C SER A 297 32.19 16.62 11.30
N GLU A 298 32.67 15.42 10.99
CA GLU A 298 32.89 14.92 9.62
C GLU A 298 31.62 14.83 8.77
N ALA A 299 30.52 14.29 9.32
CA ALA A 299 29.30 14.09 8.54
C ALA A 299 28.68 15.43 8.10
N ARG A 300 28.69 16.46 8.96
CA ARG A 300 27.87 17.68 8.78
C ARG A 300 28.16 18.44 7.49
N SER A 301 29.42 18.46 7.09
CA SER A 301 29.90 19.09 5.86
C SER A 301 29.82 18.19 4.63
N ARG A 302 29.53 16.89 4.80
CA ARG A 302 29.58 15.89 3.73
C ARG A 302 28.28 15.85 2.90
N PRO A 303 28.33 16.12 1.58
CA PRO A 303 27.14 16.15 0.73
C PRO A 303 26.53 14.75 0.51
N ASP A 304 27.31 13.67 0.65
CA ASP A 304 26.78 12.30 0.61
C ASP A 304 25.84 11.99 1.79
N MET A 305 25.92 12.76 2.88
CA MET A 305 25.02 12.69 4.03
C MET A 305 23.80 13.63 3.90
N ALA A 306 23.69 14.44 2.84
CA ALA A 306 22.57 15.37 2.60
C ALA A 306 21.20 14.67 2.45
N VAL A 307 21.23 13.48 1.88
CA VAL A 307 20.09 12.55 1.79
C VAL A 307 19.51 12.23 3.17
N LEU A 308 20.36 12.24 4.20
CA LEU A 308 20.00 11.93 5.58
C LEU A 308 19.64 13.17 6.41
N TYR A 309 20.28 14.33 6.17
CA TYR A 309 19.92 15.62 6.81
C TYR A 309 18.47 16.05 6.56
N ARG A 310 17.96 15.82 5.34
CA ARG A 310 16.63 16.29 4.89
C ARG A 310 15.56 15.19 4.89
N GLY A 311 15.64 14.22 5.80
CA GLY A 311 14.70 13.10 5.88
C GLY A 311 13.20 13.44 5.83
N ALA A 312 12.83 14.62 6.31
CA ALA A 312 11.51 15.23 6.17
C ALA A 312 10.95 15.21 4.73
N LEU A 313 11.81 15.38 3.72
CA LEU A 313 11.43 15.42 2.31
C LEU A 313 10.94 14.07 1.79
N GLY A 314 11.40 12.96 2.38
CA GLY A 314 10.85 11.64 2.08
C GLY A 314 9.39 11.51 2.54
N VAL A 315 9.03 12.12 3.67
CA VAL A 315 7.63 12.15 4.13
C VAL A 315 6.80 13.13 3.30
N ASP A 316 7.38 14.26 2.88
CA ASP A 316 6.72 15.21 1.96
C ASP A 316 6.37 14.60 0.60
N THR A 317 7.23 13.70 0.10
CA THR A 317 6.93 12.89 -1.09
C THR A 317 5.67 12.05 -0.88
N PHE A 318 5.50 11.39 0.28
CA PHE A 318 4.25 10.65 0.55
C PHE A 318 3.03 11.57 0.70
N PHE A 319 3.16 12.74 1.34
CA PHE A 319 2.06 13.71 1.42
C PHE A 319 1.65 14.21 0.04
N PHE A 320 2.60 14.53 -0.84
CA PHE A 320 2.32 14.90 -2.23
C PHE A 320 1.59 13.77 -2.97
N LEU A 321 2.08 12.53 -2.89
CA LEU A 321 1.47 11.37 -3.55
C LEU A 321 0.06 11.09 -3.01
N ALA A 322 -0.18 11.29 -1.71
CA ALA A 322 -1.51 11.13 -1.09
C ALA A 322 -2.52 12.18 -1.60
N GLY A 323 -2.10 13.44 -1.73
CA GLY A 323 -2.91 14.50 -2.34
C GLY A 323 -3.16 14.24 -3.83
N LEU A 324 -2.13 13.85 -4.58
CA LEU A 324 -2.19 13.53 -6.01
C LEU A 324 -3.26 12.46 -6.29
N LEU A 325 -3.18 11.33 -5.58
CA LEU A 325 -4.10 10.20 -5.78
C LEU A 325 -5.53 10.52 -5.34
N LEU A 326 -5.71 11.35 -4.29
CA LEU A 326 -7.05 11.81 -3.89
C LEU A 326 -7.68 12.72 -4.95
N ALA A 327 -6.94 13.72 -5.42
CA ALA A 327 -7.43 14.63 -6.45
C ALA A 327 -7.68 13.92 -7.79
N ALA A 328 -6.80 13.01 -8.21
CA ALA A 328 -6.97 12.26 -9.45
C ALA A 328 -8.18 11.30 -9.42
N SER A 329 -8.40 10.57 -8.31
CA SER A 329 -9.57 9.69 -8.17
C SER A 329 -10.89 10.46 -8.14
N THR A 330 -10.95 11.62 -7.47
CA THR A 330 -12.11 12.52 -7.48
C THR A 330 -12.25 13.39 -8.75
N ALA A 331 -11.37 13.21 -9.74
CA ALA A 331 -11.52 13.85 -11.06
C ALA A 331 -12.28 12.94 -12.05
N ALA A 332 -12.33 11.63 -11.81
CA ALA A 332 -13.12 10.68 -12.59
C ALA A 332 -14.59 10.61 -12.12
N ASP A 333 -14.81 10.61 -10.81
CA ASP A 333 -16.13 10.47 -10.18
C ASP A 333 -16.56 11.73 -9.42
N ARG A 334 -17.86 11.90 -9.16
CA ARG A 334 -18.34 12.88 -8.17
C ARG A 334 -17.70 12.58 -6.80
N ALA A 335 -17.23 13.62 -6.11
CA ALA A 335 -16.56 13.50 -4.83
C ALA A 335 -17.37 12.61 -3.85
N PRO A 336 -16.78 11.51 -3.33
CA PRO A 336 -17.51 10.58 -2.47
C PRO A 336 -17.89 11.26 -1.16
N SER A 337 -19.07 10.91 -0.64
CA SER A 337 -19.52 11.35 0.69
C SER A 337 -18.44 11.08 1.74
N LEU A 338 -18.13 12.08 2.58
CA LEU A 338 -17.04 12.04 3.56
C LEU A 338 -17.05 10.76 4.41
N SER A 339 -18.23 10.30 4.83
CA SER A 339 -18.40 9.05 5.61
C SER A 339 -17.88 7.81 4.88
N ARG A 340 -18.28 7.57 3.63
CA ARG A 340 -17.78 6.45 2.80
C ARG A 340 -16.27 6.59 2.53
N ALA A 341 -15.80 7.80 2.24
CA ALA A 341 -14.39 8.06 1.98
C ALA A 341 -13.51 7.76 3.22
N LEU A 342 -13.97 8.19 4.40
CA LEU A 342 -13.32 7.92 5.69
C LEU A 342 -13.37 6.44 6.04
N LEU A 343 -14.52 5.78 5.93
CA LEU A 343 -14.68 4.35 6.20
C LEU A 343 -13.74 3.50 5.33
N ASN A 344 -13.69 3.78 4.03
CA ASN A 344 -12.76 3.11 3.09
C ASN A 344 -11.28 3.31 3.46
N ARG A 345 -10.91 4.47 4.01
CA ARG A 345 -9.53 4.75 4.44
C ARG A 345 -9.21 4.06 5.77
N VAL A 346 -10.11 4.13 6.76
CA VAL A 346 -9.99 3.48 8.07
C VAL A 346 -9.82 1.97 7.90
N LEU A 347 -10.69 1.31 7.12
CA LEU A 347 -10.64 -0.13 6.86
C LEU A 347 -9.37 -0.58 6.10
N ARG A 348 -8.63 0.35 5.47
CA ARG A 348 -7.33 0.08 4.83
C ARG A 348 -6.14 0.31 5.77
N VAL A 349 -6.15 1.40 6.52
CA VAL A 349 -4.98 1.87 7.30
C VAL A 349 -4.94 1.23 8.69
N VAL A 350 -6.07 1.18 9.39
CA VAL A 350 -6.11 0.81 10.81
C VAL A 350 -5.74 -0.65 11.11
N PRO A 351 -6.06 -1.68 10.29
CA PRO A 351 -5.76 -3.07 10.66
C PRO A 351 -4.26 -3.33 10.91
N VAL A 352 -3.40 -2.98 9.95
CA VAL A 352 -1.94 -3.16 10.07
C VAL A 352 -1.35 -2.24 11.15
N TYR A 353 -1.84 -1.01 11.24
CA TYR A 353 -1.40 -0.04 12.22
C TYR A 353 -1.72 -0.47 13.67
N ALA A 354 -2.92 -1.01 13.90
CA ALA A 354 -3.33 -1.56 15.19
C ALA A 354 -2.53 -2.81 15.56
N MET A 355 -2.17 -3.66 14.58
CA MET A 355 -1.32 -4.84 14.82
C MET A 355 0.10 -4.45 15.28
N VAL A 356 0.70 -3.44 14.64
CA VAL A 356 2.03 -2.92 15.03
C VAL A 356 1.96 -2.16 16.36
N LEU A 357 0.90 -1.39 16.62
CA LEU A 357 0.68 -0.77 17.93
C LEU A 357 0.52 -1.81 19.05
N LEU A 358 -0.25 -2.88 18.81
CA LEU A 358 -0.41 -3.99 19.75
C LEU A 358 0.94 -4.66 20.03
N PHE A 359 1.77 -4.86 19.01
CA PHE A 359 3.14 -5.35 19.15
C PHE A 359 3.98 -4.48 20.09
N HIS A 360 4.00 -3.15 19.89
CA HIS A 360 4.69 -2.20 20.77
C HIS A 360 4.19 -2.28 22.23
N CYS A 361 2.87 -2.40 22.43
CA CYS A 361 2.26 -2.50 23.74
C CYS A 361 2.56 -3.84 24.45
N THR A 362 2.75 -4.95 23.72
CA THR A 362 2.70 -6.31 24.30
C THR A 362 4.00 -7.09 24.17
N ALA A 363 4.40 -7.47 22.96
CA ALA A 363 5.51 -8.39 22.71
C ALA A 363 6.90 -7.72 22.72
N LEU A 364 6.99 -6.46 22.28
CA LEU A 364 8.24 -5.69 22.21
C LEU A 364 9.15 -5.79 23.47
N PRO A 365 8.67 -5.59 24.72
CA PRO A 365 9.54 -5.60 25.89
C PRO A 365 10.13 -6.98 26.23
N ASP A 366 9.47 -8.05 25.79
CA ASP A 366 9.83 -9.45 26.07
C ASP A 366 10.62 -10.11 24.92
N MET A 367 10.78 -9.44 23.77
CA MET A 367 11.40 -10.01 22.56
C MET A 367 12.90 -10.26 22.64
N GLY A 368 13.60 -9.72 23.63
CA GLY A 368 15.06 -9.75 23.66
C GLY A 368 15.67 -9.14 24.91
N SER A 369 16.98 -8.95 24.83
CA SER A 369 17.82 -8.43 25.92
C SER A 369 18.98 -7.65 25.34
N GLY A 370 19.70 -6.90 26.19
CA GLY A 370 20.94 -6.21 25.82
C GLY A 370 21.23 -5.01 26.72
N PRO A 371 22.46 -4.47 26.66
CA PRO A 371 22.87 -3.28 27.42
C PRO A 371 21.92 -2.09 27.26
N LEU A 372 21.47 -1.82 26.04
CA LEU A 372 20.64 -0.65 25.68
C LEU A 372 19.12 -0.96 25.70
N TRP A 373 18.70 -2.16 26.10
CA TRP A 373 17.29 -2.58 26.05
C TRP A 373 16.37 -1.67 26.88
N VAL A 374 16.86 -1.24 28.05
CA VAL A 374 16.15 -0.35 28.98
C VAL A 374 16.18 1.11 28.53
N GLU A 375 17.13 1.51 27.69
CA GLU A 375 17.21 2.87 27.14
C GLU A 375 16.38 3.06 25.86
N VAL A 376 16.18 1.99 25.08
CA VAL A 376 15.59 2.06 23.74
C VAL A 376 14.23 1.35 23.65
N ALA A 377 14.17 0.05 23.97
CA ALA A 377 12.95 -0.74 23.75
C ALA A 377 11.89 -0.53 24.84
N LYS A 378 12.31 -0.49 26.11
CA LYS A 378 11.39 -0.35 27.26
C LYS A 378 10.63 0.99 27.26
N PRO A 379 11.26 2.17 27.10
CA PRO A 379 10.54 3.45 27.14
C PRO A 379 9.52 3.57 26.00
N MET A 380 9.84 3.01 24.82
CA MET A 380 8.94 2.95 23.68
C MET A 380 7.68 2.10 23.96
N SER A 381 7.83 0.95 24.64
CA SER A 381 6.68 0.14 25.07
C SER A 381 5.85 0.84 26.15
N ASP A 382 6.50 1.44 27.16
CA ASP A 382 5.84 2.12 28.27
C ASP A 382 5.03 3.34 27.80
N SER A 383 5.56 4.14 26.86
CA SER A 383 4.81 5.23 26.21
C SER A 383 3.62 4.72 25.41
N CYS A 384 3.73 3.58 24.71
CA CYS A 384 2.60 2.99 24.01
C CYS A 384 1.51 2.46 24.95
N ARG A 385 1.88 1.82 26.07
CA ARG A 385 0.92 1.35 27.07
C ARG A 385 0.07 2.49 27.66
N ARG A 386 0.61 3.70 27.75
CA ARG A 386 -0.11 4.92 28.18
C ARG A 386 -0.93 5.57 27.06
N TRP A 387 -0.36 5.67 25.86
CA TRP A 387 -0.85 6.56 24.78
C TRP A 387 -1.28 5.84 23.48
N TRP A 388 -1.58 4.54 23.54
CA TRP A 388 -2.08 3.78 22.38
C TRP A 388 -3.35 4.39 21.74
N TRP A 389 -4.24 4.94 22.56
CA TRP A 389 -5.51 5.49 22.09
C TRP A 389 -5.33 6.76 21.25
N SER A 390 -4.35 7.63 21.58
CA SER A 390 -4.08 8.85 20.80
C SER A 390 -3.52 8.51 19.43
N ASN A 391 -2.83 7.38 19.30
CA ASN A 391 -2.33 6.86 18.03
C ASN A 391 -3.47 6.33 17.14
N LEU A 392 -4.40 5.53 17.67
CA LEU A 392 -5.55 5.01 16.91
C LEU A 392 -6.54 6.10 16.48
N LEU A 393 -6.68 7.16 17.28
CA LEU A 393 -7.48 8.34 16.94
C LEU A 393 -6.74 9.34 16.04
N PHE A 394 -5.47 9.10 15.69
CA PHE A 394 -4.61 10.00 14.91
C PHE A 394 -4.35 11.37 15.57
N LEU A 395 -4.52 11.47 16.89
CA LEU A 395 -4.34 12.69 17.70
C LEU A 395 -2.96 12.83 18.34
N ASN A 396 -2.07 11.85 18.13
CA ASN A 396 -0.75 11.76 18.76
C ASN A 396 0.13 13.02 18.56
N ASN A 397 0.01 13.75 17.45
CA ASN A 397 0.79 14.97 17.21
C ASN A 397 0.38 16.16 18.10
N TYR A 398 -0.83 16.14 18.67
CA TYR A 398 -1.39 17.24 19.47
C TYR A 398 -1.53 16.89 20.95
N VAL A 399 -1.79 15.62 21.28
CA VAL A 399 -1.90 15.15 22.68
C VAL A 399 -0.52 14.89 23.28
N ASN A 400 0.36 14.20 22.55
CA ASN A 400 1.69 13.84 23.03
C ASN A 400 2.76 14.83 22.56
N GLY A 401 2.59 15.40 21.37
CA GLY A 401 3.51 16.37 20.75
C GLY A 401 3.59 17.76 21.42
N GLY A 402 3.16 17.88 22.67
CA GLY A 402 3.37 19.05 23.53
C GLY A 402 3.97 18.71 24.90
N THR A 403 4.27 17.43 25.16
CA THR A 403 4.82 16.94 26.42
C THR A 403 6.29 16.55 26.26
N ALA A 404 7.07 16.60 27.33
CA ALA A 404 8.45 16.09 27.35
C ALA A 404 8.54 14.55 27.40
N GLU A 405 7.42 13.82 27.28
CA GLU A 405 7.40 12.36 27.20
C GLU A 405 7.68 11.87 25.77
N PRO A 406 8.39 10.74 25.58
CA PRO A 406 8.64 10.19 24.25
C PRO A 406 7.35 9.68 23.59
N LEU A 407 7.21 9.91 22.28
CA LEU A 407 6.12 9.39 21.46
C LEU A 407 6.07 7.85 21.49
N CYS A 408 4.88 7.27 21.57
CA CYS A 408 4.66 5.81 21.52
C CYS A 408 5.32 5.15 20.28
N MET A 409 4.93 5.61 19.08
CA MET A 409 5.53 5.19 17.83
C MET A 409 6.08 6.44 17.16
N GLU A 410 7.40 6.66 17.25
CA GLU A 410 8.04 7.88 16.76
C GLU A 410 7.78 8.16 15.27
N HIS A 411 7.53 7.14 14.45
CA HIS A 411 7.23 7.30 13.02
C HIS A 411 5.73 7.56 12.73
N SER A 412 4.83 7.33 13.69
CA SER A 412 3.38 7.44 13.47
C SER A 412 2.88 8.88 13.28
N TRP A 413 3.71 9.90 13.55
CA TRP A 413 3.30 11.30 13.40
C TRP A 413 2.86 11.65 11.97
N SER A 414 3.48 11.00 10.98
CA SER A 414 3.16 11.21 9.56
C SER A 414 1.76 10.69 9.21
N LEU A 415 1.32 9.61 9.86
CA LEU A 415 -0.01 9.02 9.66
C LEU A 415 -1.11 9.92 10.24
N ALA A 416 -0.85 10.60 11.35
CA ALA A 416 -1.73 11.63 11.87
C ALA A 416 -1.87 12.81 10.88
N VAL A 417 -0.75 13.30 10.34
CA VAL A 417 -0.78 14.37 9.33
C VAL A 417 -1.55 13.93 8.08
N ASP A 418 -1.30 12.72 7.58
CA ASP A 418 -1.96 12.15 6.40
C ASP A 418 -3.48 11.97 6.59
N MET A 419 -3.93 11.57 7.78
CA MET A 419 -5.35 11.42 8.10
C MET A 419 -6.06 12.79 8.19
N HIS A 420 -5.46 13.76 8.89
CA HIS A 420 -5.99 15.13 8.96
C HIS A 420 -6.05 15.80 7.58
N MET A 421 -4.97 15.67 6.80
CA MET A 421 -4.90 16.21 5.44
C MET A 421 -5.84 15.50 4.47
N PHE A 422 -6.13 14.21 4.65
CA PHE A 422 -7.17 13.53 3.89
C PHE A 422 -8.56 14.10 4.14
N ILE A 423 -8.94 14.31 5.41
CA ILE A 423 -10.24 14.89 5.76
C ILE A 423 -10.36 16.30 5.19
N ALA A 424 -9.33 17.14 5.39
CA ALA A 424 -9.26 18.47 4.80
C ALA A 424 -9.30 18.43 3.26
N GLY A 425 -8.57 17.51 2.63
CA GLY A 425 -8.51 17.33 1.18
C GLY A 425 -9.85 16.97 0.55
N VAL A 426 -10.61 16.04 1.15
CA VAL A 426 -11.98 15.69 0.68
C VAL A 426 -12.90 16.92 0.77
N LEU A 427 -12.85 17.67 1.87
CA LEU A 427 -13.65 18.89 2.05
C LEU A 427 -13.25 20.01 1.07
N LEU A 428 -11.95 20.22 0.82
CA LEU A 428 -11.44 21.19 -0.14
C LEU A 428 -11.83 20.82 -1.57
N LEU A 429 -11.66 19.57 -1.98
CA LEU A 429 -12.00 19.09 -3.33
C LEU A 429 -13.50 19.18 -3.64
N ALA A 430 -14.36 19.18 -2.62
CA ALA A 430 -15.81 19.41 -2.72
C ALA A 430 -16.21 20.89 -2.84
N ARG A 431 -15.29 21.83 -2.59
CA ARG A 431 -15.52 23.30 -2.67
C ARG A 431 -14.75 23.97 -3.80
N VAL A 432 -13.56 23.46 -4.11
CA VAL A 432 -12.69 23.97 -5.17
C VAL A 432 -13.19 23.49 -6.54
N PRO A 433 -13.38 24.39 -7.53
CA PRO A 433 -13.91 24.01 -8.84
C PRO A 433 -13.05 22.95 -9.54
N ALA A 434 -13.67 22.19 -10.44
CA ALA A 434 -12.94 21.28 -11.32
C ALA A 434 -12.02 22.04 -12.30
N GLY A 435 -11.02 21.34 -12.83
CA GLY A 435 -10.12 21.86 -13.86
C GLY A 435 -9.05 22.85 -13.38
N ALA A 436 -8.47 23.58 -14.33
CA ALA A 436 -7.28 24.41 -14.13
C ALA A 436 -7.43 25.51 -13.06
N ARG A 437 -8.61 26.14 -12.96
CA ARG A 437 -8.89 27.16 -11.93
C ARG A 437 -8.78 26.58 -10.51
N GLY A 438 -9.22 25.33 -10.33
CA GLY A 438 -9.09 24.62 -9.07
C GLY A 438 -7.65 24.24 -8.74
N ALA A 439 -6.91 23.75 -9.74
CA ALA A 439 -5.48 23.48 -9.58
C ALA A 439 -4.69 24.75 -9.19
N ALA A 440 -4.96 25.88 -9.84
CA ALA A 440 -4.34 27.17 -9.51
C ALA A 440 -4.67 27.64 -8.09
N ALA A 441 -5.93 27.54 -7.66
CA ALA A 441 -6.35 27.89 -6.30
C ALA A 441 -5.67 27.01 -5.22
N LEU A 442 -5.54 25.70 -5.48
CA LEU A 442 -4.83 24.78 -4.58
C LEU A 442 -3.33 25.07 -4.53
N GLY A 443 -2.70 25.41 -5.66
CA GLY A 443 -1.30 25.83 -5.71
C GLY A 443 -1.03 27.14 -4.95
N ALA A 444 -1.93 28.12 -5.06
CA ALA A 444 -1.86 29.36 -4.29
C ALA A 444 -2.02 29.09 -2.78
N LEU A 445 -2.97 28.23 -2.39
CA LEU A 445 -3.14 27.82 -0.99
C LEU A 445 -1.90 27.06 -0.46
N ALA A 446 -1.27 26.23 -1.28
CA ALA A 446 -0.02 25.56 -0.92
C ALA A 446 1.11 26.56 -0.64
N LEU A 447 1.26 27.60 -1.47
CA LEU A 447 2.24 28.67 -1.26
C LEU A 447 1.95 29.44 0.03
N MET A 448 0.69 29.83 0.28
CA MET A 448 0.28 30.49 1.53
C MET A 448 0.56 29.63 2.76
N SER A 449 0.45 28.30 2.65
CA SER A 449 0.72 27.38 3.76
C SER A 449 2.21 27.23 4.14
N THR A 450 3.13 27.84 3.39
CA THR A 450 4.55 27.94 3.80
C THR A 450 4.79 29.04 4.85
N VAL A 451 3.89 30.04 4.92
CA VAL A 451 4.04 31.21 5.80
C VAL A 451 4.07 30.85 7.29
N PRO A 452 3.22 29.96 7.84
CA PRO A 452 3.26 29.60 9.27
C PRO A 452 4.61 29.01 9.70
N LEU A 453 5.22 28.15 8.88
CA LEU A 453 6.51 27.53 9.17
C LEU A 453 7.65 28.56 9.08
N ALA A 454 7.63 29.43 8.06
CA ALA A 454 8.61 30.52 7.96
C ALA A 454 8.47 31.51 9.14
N ALA A 455 7.26 31.93 9.48
CA ALA A 455 6.99 32.88 10.55
C ALA A 455 7.38 32.33 11.93
N THR A 456 7.03 31.08 12.24
CA THR A 456 7.45 30.45 13.52
C THR A 456 8.96 30.29 13.61
N THR A 457 9.63 29.86 12.54
CA THR A 457 11.10 29.77 12.49
C THR A 457 11.75 31.15 12.70
N LEU A 458 11.21 32.20 12.09
CA LEU A 458 11.71 33.57 12.22
C LEU A 458 11.53 34.13 13.65
N LEU A 459 10.33 33.97 14.22
CA LEU A 459 9.99 34.49 15.54
C LEU A 459 10.71 33.75 16.68
N ALA A 460 10.96 32.44 16.53
CA ALA A 460 11.66 31.62 17.51
C ALA A 460 13.19 31.62 17.34
N GLY A 461 13.73 32.26 16.30
CA GLY A 461 15.17 32.29 16.01
C GLY A 461 15.77 30.92 15.69
N TRP A 462 14.98 30.00 15.13
CA TRP A 462 15.41 28.62 14.90
C TRP A 462 16.21 28.44 13.60
N PRO A 463 17.08 27.41 13.53
CA PRO A 463 17.78 27.07 12.29
C PRO A 463 16.80 26.60 11.21
N GLY A 464 17.11 26.90 9.94
CA GLY A 464 16.26 26.57 8.78
C GLY A 464 16.16 25.07 8.45
N THR A 465 16.87 24.25 9.22
CA THR A 465 16.89 22.78 9.20
C THR A 465 16.98 22.28 10.63
N VAL A 466 16.34 21.14 10.93
CA VAL A 466 16.62 20.39 12.17
C VAL A 466 18.12 20.09 12.20
N PRO A 467 18.89 20.65 13.15
CA PRO A 467 20.34 20.54 13.10
C PRO A 467 20.69 19.11 13.48
N TRP A 468 21.43 18.40 12.63
CA TRP A 468 21.72 16.97 12.83
C TRP A 468 22.90 16.78 13.78
N THR A 469 22.77 17.40 14.95
CA THR A 469 23.63 17.14 16.09
C THR A 469 23.24 15.83 16.73
N LEU A 470 24.21 15.24 17.41
CA LEU A 470 24.05 14.04 18.19
C LEU A 470 23.08 14.18 19.38
N ARG A 471 23.00 15.38 19.99
CA ARG A 471 21.94 15.73 20.95
C ARG A 471 20.57 15.56 20.29
N THR A 472 20.41 16.14 19.10
CA THR A 472 19.18 16.03 18.30
C THR A 472 18.87 14.58 17.91
N MET A 473 19.84 13.72 17.61
CA MET A 473 19.55 12.32 17.25
C MET A 473 19.08 11.46 18.45
N GLN A 474 19.63 11.72 19.63
CA GLN A 474 19.30 10.97 20.85
C GLN A 474 18.06 11.52 21.58
N GLY A 475 17.83 12.83 21.51
CA GLY A 475 16.73 13.52 22.18
C GLY A 475 15.77 14.26 21.24
N MET A 476 15.66 13.86 19.96
CA MET A 476 14.88 14.58 18.94
C MET A 476 13.50 15.03 19.42
N TRP A 477 12.79 14.10 20.06
CA TRP A 477 11.41 14.29 20.52
C TRP A 477 11.30 14.98 21.89
N ALA A 478 12.39 15.59 22.38
CA ALA A 478 12.39 16.54 23.48
C ALA A 478 12.69 17.98 23.01
N GLU A 479 13.14 18.17 21.76
CA GLU A 479 13.50 19.49 21.22
C GLU A 479 12.25 20.32 20.87
N PRO A 480 12.10 21.57 21.37
CA PRO A 480 10.92 22.42 21.10
C PRO A 480 10.63 22.65 19.61
N LEU A 481 11.68 22.75 18.79
CA LEU A 481 11.62 22.86 17.32
C LEU A 481 10.75 21.75 16.70
N ILE A 482 10.87 20.51 17.20
CA ILE A 482 10.16 19.36 16.66
C ILE A 482 8.66 19.42 17.03
N HIS A 483 8.37 19.73 18.29
CA HIS A 483 6.99 19.82 18.78
C HIS A 483 6.19 20.97 18.17
N GLN A 484 6.84 22.10 17.89
CA GLN A 484 6.15 23.34 17.48
C GLN A 484 6.21 23.63 15.97
N ALA A 485 7.27 23.22 15.26
CA ALA A 485 7.41 23.47 13.81
C ALA A 485 7.41 22.20 12.94
N TYR A 486 7.61 21.00 13.50
CA TYR A 486 7.69 19.76 12.70
C TYR A 486 6.44 18.87 12.79
N LEU A 487 6.00 18.55 14.01
CA LEU A 487 4.85 17.67 14.28
C LEU A 487 3.47 18.24 13.88
N PRO A 488 3.16 19.55 14.05
CA PRO A 488 1.81 20.05 13.81
C PRO A 488 1.42 19.96 12.33
N THR A 489 0.24 19.39 12.04
CA THR A 489 -0.22 19.08 10.68
C THR A 489 -0.18 20.29 9.74
N HIS A 490 -0.53 21.49 10.21
CA HIS A 490 -0.55 22.69 9.38
C HIS A 490 0.84 23.14 8.88
N MET A 491 1.93 22.80 9.60
CA MET A 491 3.30 23.13 9.18
C MET A 491 3.79 22.31 7.97
N ARG A 492 3.05 21.25 7.61
CA ARG A 492 3.42 20.27 6.56
C ARG A 492 2.36 20.21 5.44
N ALA A 493 1.51 21.22 5.33
CA ALA A 493 0.39 21.26 4.39
C ALA A 493 0.82 21.45 2.91
N ALA A 494 1.89 22.23 2.64
CA ALA A 494 2.25 22.65 1.29
C ALA A 494 2.46 21.48 0.29
N PRO A 495 3.18 20.39 0.62
CA PRO A 495 3.36 19.25 -0.29
C PRO A 495 2.05 18.53 -0.59
N TYR A 496 1.17 18.36 0.40
CA TYR A 496 -0.13 17.73 0.23
C TYR A 496 -1.03 18.55 -0.71
N LEU A 497 -1.08 19.87 -0.49
CA LEU A 497 -1.85 20.81 -1.31
C LEU A 497 -1.32 20.89 -2.75
N LEU A 498 0.01 20.88 -2.96
CA LEU A 498 0.62 20.74 -4.29
C LEU A 498 0.26 19.40 -4.95
N GLY A 499 0.18 18.32 -4.18
CA GLY A 499 -0.33 17.02 -4.64
C GLY A 499 -1.76 17.13 -5.18
N LEU A 500 -2.68 17.73 -4.40
CA LEU A 500 -4.05 17.99 -4.86
C LEU A 500 -4.10 18.84 -6.14
N ALA A 501 -3.24 19.87 -6.22
CA ALA A 501 -3.13 20.74 -7.38
C ALA A 501 -2.70 19.96 -8.63
N ALA A 502 -1.64 19.15 -8.52
CA ALA A 502 -1.14 18.29 -9.59
C ALA A 502 -2.18 17.24 -10.03
N GLY A 503 -2.93 16.66 -9.08
CA GLY A 503 -3.97 15.66 -9.38
C GLY A 503 -5.18 16.25 -10.12
N ARG A 504 -5.50 17.54 -9.89
CA ARG A 504 -6.48 18.29 -10.68
C ARG A 504 -5.91 18.79 -12.03
N ALA A 505 -4.60 19.00 -12.13
CA ALA A 505 -3.95 19.46 -13.37
C ALA A 505 -3.71 18.34 -14.39
N LEU A 506 -3.36 17.11 -13.95
CA LEU A 506 -3.02 16.00 -14.83
C LEU A 506 -4.10 15.65 -15.89
N PRO A 507 -5.40 15.50 -15.53
CA PRO A 507 -6.45 15.28 -16.53
C PRO A 507 -6.56 16.44 -17.52
N VAL A 508 -6.54 17.68 -17.02
CA VAL A 508 -6.67 18.89 -17.86
C VAL A 508 -5.55 19.00 -18.90
N LEU A 509 -4.31 18.69 -18.51
CA LEU A 509 -3.17 18.70 -19.43
C LEU A 509 -3.28 17.58 -20.48
N LYS A 510 -3.73 16.39 -20.08
CA LYS A 510 -4.01 15.30 -21.03
C LYS A 510 -5.11 15.70 -22.02
N ASP A 511 -6.21 16.27 -21.53
CA ASP A 511 -7.40 16.62 -22.31
C ASP A 511 -7.14 17.83 -23.24
N SER A 512 -6.21 18.72 -22.87
CA SER A 512 -5.71 19.78 -23.76
C SER A 512 -4.72 19.27 -24.83
N GLY A 513 -4.46 17.97 -24.90
CA GLY A 513 -3.52 17.37 -25.84
C GLY A 513 -2.03 17.59 -25.51
N TYR A 514 -1.68 18.04 -24.30
CA TYR A 514 -0.30 18.29 -23.93
C TYR A 514 0.51 16.99 -23.86
N ARG A 515 1.45 16.84 -24.80
CA ARG A 515 2.40 15.71 -24.88
C ARG A 515 3.81 16.25 -25.13
N PRO A 516 4.68 16.34 -24.11
CA PRO A 516 6.03 16.85 -24.29
C PRO A 516 6.90 15.85 -25.06
N GLY A 517 7.53 16.32 -26.14
CA GLY A 517 8.47 15.51 -26.93
C GLY A 517 9.66 15.01 -26.11
N ARG A 518 10.36 14.00 -26.62
CA ARG A 518 11.44 13.29 -25.89
C ARG A 518 12.54 14.20 -25.33
N ALA A 519 12.95 15.24 -26.06
CA ALA A 519 13.96 16.19 -25.60
C ALA A 519 13.47 17.04 -24.41
N VAL A 520 12.25 17.57 -24.49
CA VAL A 520 11.61 18.33 -23.39
C VAL A 520 11.42 17.43 -22.18
N THR A 521 10.94 16.21 -22.38
CA THR A 521 10.74 15.23 -21.30
C THR A 521 12.07 14.89 -20.61
N LEU A 522 13.15 14.68 -21.36
CA LEU A 522 14.49 14.43 -20.80
C LEU A 522 15.02 15.64 -20.03
N LEU A 523 15.00 16.84 -20.61
CA LEU A 523 15.48 18.06 -19.97
C LEU A 523 14.69 18.39 -18.70
N ALA A 524 13.38 18.27 -18.72
CA ALA A 524 12.53 18.48 -17.55
C ALA A 524 12.71 17.40 -16.48
N THR A 525 12.97 16.14 -16.87
CA THR A 525 13.32 15.06 -15.94
C THR A 525 14.65 15.35 -15.23
N VAL A 526 15.70 15.67 -16.01
CA VAL A 526 17.03 16.02 -15.46
C VAL A 526 16.96 17.29 -14.61
N GLY A 527 16.25 18.32 -15.06
CA GLY A 527 16.04 19.55 -14.30
C GLY A 527 15.31 19.32 -12.99
N SER A 528 14.23 18.52 -12.98
CA SER A 528 13.50 18.18 -11.76
C SER A 528 14.38 17.42 -10.76
N LEU A 529 15.12 16.41 -11.23
CA LEU A 529 16.07 15.66 -10.40
C LEU A 529 17.22 16.55 -9.89
N ALA A 530 17.72 17.47 -10.71
CA ALA A 530 18.75 18.43 -10.31
C ALA A 530 18.24 19.43 -9.25
N VAL A 531 17.00 19.91 -9.35
CA VAL A 531 16.37 20.75 -8.31
C VAL A 531 16.17 19.97 -7.02
N MET A 532 15.69 18.72 -7.09
CA MET A 532 15.53 17.85 -5.92
C MET A 532 16.89 17.59 -5.23
N ALA A 533 17.93 17.27 -6.01
CA ALA A 533 19.29 17.10 -5.49
C ALA A 533 19.86 18.42 -4.91
N ALA A 534 19.62 19.56 -5.56
CA ALA A 534 20.04 20.86 -5.07
C ALA A 534 19.36 21.21 -3.74
N VAL A 535 18.07 20.95 -3.57
CA VAL A 535 17.33 21.15 -2.30
C VAL A 535 17.86 20.26 -1.17
N MET A 536 18.27 19.03 -1.48
CA MET A 536 18.98 18.17 -0.54
C MET A 536 20.36 18.75 -0.18
N CYS A 537 21.22 19.03 -1.16
CA CYS A 537 22.58 19.53 -0.93
C CYS A 537 22.60 20.91 -0.24
N PHE A 538 21.69 21.82 -0.58
CA PHE A 538 21.56 23.15 0.04
C PHE A 538 21.30 23.09 1.56
N SER A 539 20.87 21.94 2.08
CA SER A 539 20.70 21.72 3.52
C SER A 539 22.00 21.56 4.31
N THR A 540 23.12 21.23 3.68
CA THR A 540 24.42 21.16 4.38
C THR A 540 24.86 22.55 4.84
N LEU A 541 24.57 23.59 4.04
CA LEU A 541 24.88 24.99 4.37
C LEU A 541 24.22 25.43 5.68
N PHE A 542 22.98 25.01 5.95
CA PHE A 542 22.23 25.32 7.18
C PHE A 542 22.55 24.38 8.36
N ASN A 543 23.32 23.32 8.14
CA ASN A 543 23.86 22.45 9.19
C ASN A 543 25.30 22.83 9.61
N ASP A 544 25.98 23.72 8.88
CA ASP A 544 27.28 24.25 9.28
C ASP A 544 27.11 25.39 10.30
N LEU A 545 27.43 25.09 11.57
CA LEU A 545 27.37 26.05 12.68
C LEU A 545 28.39 27.19 12.56
N ARG A 546 29.39 27.08 11.66
CA ARG A 546 30.37 28.14 11.39
C ARG A 546 29.78 29.27 10.52
N ALA A 547 28.68 29.00 9.81
CA ALA A 547 28.00 29.99 9.00
C ALA A 547 26.91 30.71 9.82
N SER A 548 27.15 31.98 10.17
CA SER A 548 26.15 32.83 10.81
C SER A 548 25.03 33.20 9.82
N HIS A 549 24.00 32.35 9.72
CA HIS A 549 22.81 32.61 8.91
C HIS A 549 21.92 33.66 9.56
N SER A 550 21.33 34.56 8.76
CA SER A 550 20.31 35.47 9.28
C SER A 550 19.04 34.69 9.61
N ALA A 551 18.30 35.10 10.64
CA ALA A 551 17.02 34.48 10.98
C ALA A 551 16.03 34.48 9.81
N LEU A 552 16.14 35.47 8.91
CA LEU A 552 15.37 35.53 7.67
C LEU A 552 15.78 34.44 6.65
N SER A 553 17.07 34.17 6.43
CA SER A 553 17.49 33.11 5.50
C SER A 553 17.12 31.72 6.05
N ALA A 554 17.23 31.52 7.37
CA ALA A 554 16.76 30.32 8.06
C ALA A 554 15.24 30.11 7.89
N ALA A 555 14.44 31.14 8.14
CA ALA A 555 12.98 31.11 7.99
C ALA A 555 12.52 30.82 6.56
N LEU A 556 13.11 31.50 5.56
CA LEU A 556 12.82 31.25 4.15
C LEU A 556 13.21 29.83 3.74
N CYS A 557 14.36 29.33 4.21
CA CYS A 557 14.80 27.97 3.96
C CYS A 557 13.85 26.92 4.55
N ALA A 558 13.40 27.10 5.79
CA ALA A 558 12.44 26.20 6.44
C ALA A 558 11.10 26.16 5.69
N GLY A 559 10.50 27.32 5.40
CA GLY A 559 9.19 27.42 4.76
C GLY A 559 9.16 26.97 3.29
N LEU A 560 10.16 27.38 2.49
CA LEU A 560 10.14 27.15 1.03
C LEU A 560 10.65 25.76 0.61
N THR A 561 11.54 25.12 1.39
CA THR A 561 12.14 23.83 1.00
C THR A 561 11.09 22.75 0.67
N PRO A 562 10.06 22.48 1.53
CA PRO A 562 9.03 21.48 1.21
C PRO A 562 8.22 21.83 -0.05
N PHE A 563 7.96 23.12 -0.29
CA PHE A 563 7.23 23.60 -1.47
C PHE A 563 8.03 23.41 -2.76
N VAL A 564 9.33 23.78 -2.77
CA VAL A 564 10.21 23.60 -3.93
C VAL A 564 10.41 22.12 -4.25
N TRP A 565 10.64 21.28 -3.23
CA TRP A 565 10.73 19.82 -3.39
C TRP A 565 9.47 19.23 -4.02
N ALA A 566 8.30 19.54 -3.45
CA ALA A 566 7.02 19.05 -3.95
C ALA A 566 6.68 19.57 -5.36
N SER A 567 7.11 20.79 -5.70
CA SER A 567 6.94 21.36 -7.05
C SER A 567 7.81 20.64 -8.08
N ALA A 568 9.08 20.35 -7.75
CA ALA A 568 9.98 19.59 -8.61
C ALA A 568 9.52 18.13 -8.78
N LEU A 569 9.02 17.49 -7.70
CA LEU A 569 8.39 16.18 -7.76
C LEU A 569 7.13 16.18 -8.64
N GLY A 570 6.29 17.22 -8.54
CA GLY A 570 5.12 17.39 -9.41
C GLY A 570 5.49 17.54 -10.87
N ALA A 571 6.51 18.33 -11.19
CA ALA A 571 7.03 18.47 -12.55
C ALA A 571 7.56 17.12 -13.09
N LEU A 572 8.35 16.39 -12.28
CA LEU A 572 8.85 15.04 -12.61
C LEU A 572 7.69 14.07 -12.92
N ILE A 573 6.63 14.07 -12.11
CA ILE A 573 5.46 13.20 -12.31
C ILE A 573 4.71 13.59 -13.60
N VAL A 574 4.46 14.88 -13.85
CA VAL A 574 3.79 15.34 -15.06
C VAL A 574 4.53 14.90 -16.32
N VAL A 575 5.86 15.07 -16.38
CA VAL A 575 6.62 14.69 -17.58
C VAL A 575 6.85 13.19 -17.73
N THR A 576 6.98 12.43 -16.63
CA THR A 576 7.12 10.96 -16.71
C THR A 576 5.81 10.25 -17.03
N VAL A 577 4.65 10.85 -16.69
CA VAL A 577 3.32 10.29 -17.00
C VAL A 577 2.82 10.70 -18.39
N LEU A 578 2.89 11.99 -18.74
CA LEU A 578 2.36 12.51 -20.02
C LEU A 578 3.37 12.53 -21.18
N GLY A 579 4.67 12.46 -20.88
CA GLY A 579 5.74 12.52 -21.88
C GLY A 579 6.13 11.17 -22.49
N GLU A 580 6.92 11.28 -23.57
CA GLU A 580 7.57 10.15 -24.26
C GLU A 580 8.38 9.26 -23.30
N PRO A 581 8.47 7.94 -23.53
CA PRO A 581 9.13 7.02 -22.63
C PRO A 581 10.64 7.30 -22.54
N THR A 582 11.09 7.58 -21.31
CA THR A 582 12.50 7.75 -20.94
C THR A 582 13.00 6.56 -20.12
N ALA A 583 14.32 6.47 -19.91
CA ALA A 583 14.90 5.47 -19.00
C ALA A 583 14.34 5.62 -17.57
N VAL A 584 14.08 6.85 -17.11
CA VAL A 584 13.47 7.13 -15.80
C VAL A 584 12.02 6.64 -15.74
N ARG A 585 11.19 6.88 -16.78
CA ARG A 585 9.84 6.30 -16.86
C ARG A 585 9.90 4.77 -16.83
N SER A 586 10.81 4.17 -17.60
CA SER A 586 10.96 2.71 -17.70
C SER A 586 11.38 2.08 -16.36
N PHE A 587 12.28 2.73 -15.62
CA PHE A 587 12.67 2.32 -14.28
C PHE A 587 11.51 2.45 -13.28
N LEU A 588 10.83 3.59 -13.23
CA LEU A 588 9.73 3.82 -12.28
C LEU A 588 8.50 2.94 -12.58
N SER A 589 8.24 2.63 -13.85
CA SER A 589 7.18 1.69 -14.25
C SER A 589 7.62 0.21 -14.19
N TRP A 590 8.78 -0.12 -13.62
CA TRP A 590 9.27 -1.50 -13.57
C TRP A 590 8.40 -2.36 -12.65
N GLN A 591 7.91 -3.50 -13.16
CA GLN A 591 6.89 -4.32 -12.49
C GLN A 591 7.24 -4.74 -11.05
N PRO A 592 8.50 -5.07 -10.69
CA PRO A 592 8.89 -5.28 -9.29
C PRO A 592 8.68 -4.05 -8.39
N LEU A 593 9.00 -2.83 -8.84
CA LEU A 593 8.72 -1.62 -8.05
C LEU A 593 7.22 -1.36 -7.93
N VAL A 594 6.44 -1.55 -9.00
CA VAL A 594 4.97 -1.47 -8.95
C VAL A 594 4.39 -2.48 -7.94
N THR A 595 4.92 -3.71 -7.92
CA THR A 595 4.53 -4.76 -6.97
C THR A 595 4.90 -4.37 -5.53
N LEU A 596 6.14 -3.94 -5.28
CA LEU A 596 6.63 -3.51 -3.97
C LEU A 596 5.91 -2.25 -3.45
N SER A 597 5.44 -1.37 -4.34
CA SER A 597 4.68 -0.16 -4.00
C SER A 597 3.42 -0.46 -3.16
N ARG A 598 2.86 -1.66 -3.33
CA ARG A 598 1.64 -2.14 -2.65
C ARG A 598 1.90 -2.51 -1.19
N LEU A 599 3.14 -2.84 -0.82
CA LEU A 599 3.56 -3.20 0.53
C LEU A 599 4.12 -2.02 1.34
N THR A 600 4.36 -0.85 0.73
CA THR A 600 5.14 0.24 1.37
C THR A 600 4.56 0.79 2.66
N PHE A 601 3.25 0.66 2.87
CA PHE A 601 2.58 1.10 4.10
C PHE A 601 2.98 0.22 5.29
N ALA A 602 2.95 -1.11 5.11
CA ALA A 602 3.42 -2.05 6.12
C ALA A 602 4.94 -1.93 6.33
N VAL A 603 5.73 -1.69 5.26
CA VAL A 603 7.19 -1.49 5.37
C VAL A 603 7.52 -0.27 6.23
N TYR A 604 6.79 0.83 6.04
CA TYR A 604 6.97 2.04 6.85
C TYR A 604 6.72 1.77 8.34
N LEU A 605 5.64 1.05 8.66
CA LEU A 605 5.28 0.70 10.05
C LEU A 605 6.24 -0.29 10.71
N VAL A 606 6.74 -1.30 9.97
CA VAL A 606 7.57 -2.38 10.54
C VAL A 606 9.04 -2.01 10.64
N SER A 607 9.56 -1.21 9.70
CA SER A 607 11.00 -0.89 9.64
C SER A 607 11.53 -0.21 10.90
N TYR A 608 10.75 0.69 11.49
CA TYR A 608 11.14 1.43 12.68
C TYR A 608 11.29 0.53 13.93
N PRO A 609 10.28 -0.26 14.37
CA PRO A 609 10.45 -1.19 15.48
C PRO A 609 11.52 -2.25 15.23
N LEU A 610 11.70 -2.72 13.98
CA LEU A 610 12.79 -3.62 13.62
C LEU A 610 14.16 -2.99 13.90
N GLN A 611 14.39 -1.75 13.47
CA GLN A 611 15.62 -1.02 13.73
C GLN A 611 15.82 -0.75 15.23
N ALA A 612 14.75 -0.42 15.96
CA ALA A 612 14.78 -0.26 17.41
C ALA A 612 15.19 -1.55 18.14
N LEU A 613 14.67 -2.72 17.74
CA LEU A 613 15.08 -4.03 18.29
C LEU A 613 16.58 -4.29 18.07
N ILE A 614 17.09 -4.04 16.85
CA ILE A 614 18.50 -4.22 16.50
C ILE A 614 19.39 -3.27 17.32
N THR A 615 18.98 -2.01 17.51
CA THR A 615 19.70 -1.03 18.35
C THR A 615 19.68 -1.43 19.82
N ALA A 616 18.51 -1.79 20.36
CA ALA A 616 18.31 -2.15 21.76
C ALA A 616 19.07 -3.42 22.16
N GLY A 617 19.11 -4.39 21.24
CA GLY A 617 19.84 -5.65 21.36
C GLY A 617 21.28 -5.60 20.86
N GLY A 618 21.89 -4.43 20.66
CA GLY A 618 23.30 -4.28 20.31
C GLY A 618 24.23 -4.59 21.50
N ARG A 619 25.28 -5.39 21.28
CA ARG A 619 26.20 -5.89 22.33
C ARG A 619 27.51 -5.13 22.35
N ASP A 620 28.00 -4.73 21.17
CA ASP A 620 29.25 -4.01 20.98
C ASP A 620 29.02 -2.58 20.45
N ALA A 621 30.03 -1.72 20.62
CA ALA A 621 30.01 -0.40 20.02
C ALA A 621 30.27 -0.47 18.50
N MET A 622 29.37 0.11 17.71
CA MET A 622 29.44 0.12 16.25
C MET A 622 30.28 1.30 15.73
N ARG A 623 31.11 1.06 14.70
CA ARG A 623 31.71 2.14 13.91
C ARG A 623 30.75 2.56 12.79
N VAL A 624 30.32 3.82 12.79
CA VAL A 624 29.38 4.37 11.80
C VAL A 624 30.15 5.01 10.65
N THR A 625 29.78 4.66 9.42
CA THR A 625 30.27 5.23 8.16
C THR A 625 29.11 5.25 7.15
N PRO A 626 29.21 6.00 6.03
CA PRO A 626 28.19 5.94 4.97
C PRO A 626 27.95 4.51 4.47
N LEU A 627 29.02 3.71 4.37
CA LEU A 627 28.94 2.32 3.91
C LEU A 627 28.23 1.41 4.92
N THR A 628 28.45 1.57 6.23
CA THR A 628 27.73 0.75 7.22
C THR A 628 26.26 1.14 7.31
N ILE A 629 25.91 2.43 7.21
CA ILE A 629 24.52 2.88 7.13
C ILE A 629 23.84 2.32 5.88
N ALA A 630 24.50 2.34 4.72
CA ALA A 630 23.97 1.80 3.47
C ALA A 630 23.77 0.28 3.53
N ARG A 631 24.75 -0.47 4.06
CA ARG A 631 24.69 -1.92 4.26
C ARG A 631 23.53 -2.31 5.16
N ASP A 632 23.41 -1.65 6.31
CA ASP A 632 22.41 -1.99 7.32
C ASP A 632 21.02 -1.54 6.87
N GLY A 633 20.90 -0.39 6.20
CA GLY A 633 19.67 0.07 5.57
C GLY A 633 19.18 -0.83 4.43
N LEU A 634 20.08 -1.47 3.68
CA LEU A 634 19.72 -2.49 2.69
C LEU A 634 19.18 -3.77 3.37
N SER A 635 19.82 -4.20 4.46
CA SER A 635 19.36 -5.33 5.27
C SER A 635 17.97 -5.07 5.85
N ASP A 636 17.75 -3.90 6.45
CA ASP A 636 16.46 -3.48 7.00
C ASP A 636 15.36 -3.47 5.94
N ASN A 637 15.67 -3.00 4.73
CA ASN A 637 14.73 -3.02 3.61
C ASN A 637 14.26 -4.44 3.30
N VAL A 638 15.20 -5.37 3.08
CA VAL A 638 14.87 -6.78 2.77
C VAL A 638 14.00 -7.40 3.87
N ILE A 639 14.40 -7.27 5.13
CA ILE A 639 13.65 -7.84 6.27
C ILE A 639 12.26 -7.17 6.40
N SER A 640 12.18 -5.85 6.25
CA SER A 640 10.91 -5.12 6.34
C SER A 640 9.93 -5.53 5.24
N PHE A 641 10.40 -5.72 4.00
CA PHE A 641 9.54 -6.21 2.90
C PHE A 641 9.04 -7.64 3.14
N ILE A 642 9.86 -8.53 3.71
CA ILE A 642 9.45 -9.91 4.05
C ILE A 642 8.33 -9.89 5.11
N ILE A 643 8.50 -9.17 6.22
CA ILE A 643 7.48 -9.07 7.27
C ILE A 643 6.21 -8.38 6.74
N SER A 644 6.37 -7.37 5.89
CA SER A 644 5.25 -6.65 5.26
C SER A 644 4.44 -7.50 4.30
N PHE A 645 5.09 -8.39 3.54
CA PHE A 645 4.41 -9.37 2.70
C PHE A 645 3.59 -10.35 3.55
N TRP A 646 4.13 -10.83 4.67
CA TRP A 646 3.38 -11.68 5.61
C TRP A 646 2.16 -10.94 6.20
N LEU A 647 2.32 -9.70 6.70
CA LEU A 647 1.21 -8.86 7.18
C LEU A 647 0.16 -8.59 6.10
N PHE A 648 0.57 -8.38 4.85
CA PHE A 648 -0.34 -8.16 3.72
C PHE A 648 -1.22 -9.38 3.46
N VAL A 649 -0.61 -10.58 3.41
CA VAL A 649 -1.32 -11.85 3.16
C VAL A 649 -2.28 -12.19 4.31
N VAL A 650 -1.81 -12.05 5.55
CA VAL A 650 -2.52 -12.54 6.73
C VAL A 650 -3.61 -11.57 7.22
N LEU A 651 -3.42 -10.25 7.03
CA LEU A 651 -4.26 -9.21 7.63
C LEU A 651 -4.78 -8.17 6.63
N GLU A 652 -3.92 -7.49 5.86
CA GLU A 652 -4.37 -6.35 5.03
C GLU A 652 -5.33 -6.78 3.90
N ALA A 653 -4.92 -7.76 3.09
CA ALA A 653 -5.69 -8.17 1.93
C ALA A 653 -7.03 -8.85 2.31
N PRO A 654 -7.09 -9.73 3.32
CA PRO A 654 -8.36 -10.33 3.77
C PRO A 654 -9.36 -9.32 4.32
N VAL A 655 -8.92 -8.40 5.20
CA VAL A 655 -9.81 -7.36 5.75
C VAL A 655 -10.34 -6.46 4.62
N ARG A 656 -9.50 -6.12 3.64
CA ARG A 656 -9.92 -5.36 2.45
C ARG A 656 -10.89 -6.13 1.54
N SER A 657 -10.75 -7.45 1.45
CA SER A 657 -11.65 -8.34 0.71
C SER A 657 -13.04 -8.39 1.36
N MET A 658 -13.10 -8.57 2.68
CA MET A 658 -14.34 -8.53 3.47
C MET A 658 -15.02 -7.16 3.40
N ALA A 659 -14.26 -6.08 3.59
CA ALA A 659 -14.77 -4.71 3.50
C ALA A 659 -15.43 -4.42 2.15
N LYS A 660 -14.81 -4.83 1.03
CA LYS A 660 -15.39 -4.69 -0.31
C LYS A 660 -16.73 -5.43 -0.44
N LYS A 661 -16.83 -6.66 0.05
CA LYS A 661 -18.09 -7.44 0.00
C LYS A 661 -19.20 -6.76 0.81
N ALA A 662 -18.88 -6.27 2.02
CA ALA A 662 -19.84 -5.56 2.86
C ALA A 662 -20.34 -4.24 2.22
N LEU A 663 -19.46 -3.51 1.52
CA LEU A 663 -19.78 -2.23 0.88
C LEU A 663 -20.46 -2.37 -0.49
N ALA A 664 -20.31 -3.50 -1.18
CA ALA A 664 -20.90 -3.75 -2.50
C ALA A 664 -22.37 -4.17 -2.46
N SER A 665 -22.94 -4.40 -1.27
CA SER A 665 -24.33 -4.86 -1.05
C SER A 665 -25.40 -3.76 -1.24
N VAL A 666 -25.08 -2.68 -1.94
CA VAL A 666 -26.01 -1.58 -2.28
C VAL A 666 -26.27 -1.63 -3.79
N PRO A 667 -27.51 -1.89 -4.25
CA PRO A 667 -27.77 -2.27 -5.64
C PRO A 667 -27.53 -1.15 -6.67
N LEU A 668 -27.20 -1.58 -7.89
CA LEU A 668 -26.78 -0.76 -9.04
C LEU A 668 -27.92 -0.19 -9.89
N PHE A 669 -29.16 -0.61 -9.66
CA PHE A 669 -30.33 -0.19 -10.44
C PHE A 669 -30.97 1.06 -9.84
N ALA A 670 -31.48 1.95 -10.70
CA ALA A 670 -32.33 3.05 -10.24
C ALA A 670 -33.59 2.47 -9.58
N PRO A 671 -34.01 2.99 -8.40
CA PRO A 671 -35.19 2.45 -7.72
C PRO A 671 -36.43 2.62 -8.60
N GLN A 672 -37.15 1.53 -8.83
CA GLN A 672 -38.47 1.58 -9.46
C GLN A 672 -39.43 2.41 -8.57
N PRO A 673 -40.28 3.27 -9.16
CA PRO A 673 -41.25 4.04 -8.40
C PRO A 673 -42.31 3.11 -7.79
N SER A 674 -42.75 3.42 -6.58
CA SER A 674 -43.79 2.68 -5.85
C SER A 674 -45.22 3.10 -6.22
N SER A 675 -45.38 4.25 -6.89
CA SER A 675 -46.69 4.82 -7.23
C SER A 675 -46.59 5.76 -8.44
N TYR A 676 -47.65 5.82 -9.23
CA TYR A 676 -47.85 6.78 -10.32
C TYR A 676 -49.11 7.61 -10.07
N MET A 677 -49.10 8.87 -10.52
CA MET A 677 -50.28 9.73 -10.50
C MET A 677 -50.51 10.28 -11.90
N LEU A 678 -51.68 10.01 -12.48
CA LEU A 678 -52.07 10.41 -13.83
C LEU A 678 -53.21 11.41 -13.73
N TYR A 679 -53.16 12.46 -14.55
CA TYR A 679 -54.19 13.50 -14.62
C TYR A 679 -54.84 13.43 -15.98
N VAL A 680 -56.13 13.09 -16.02
CA VAL A 680 -56.90 12.91 -17.25
C VAL A 680 -58.00 13.95 -17.29
N SER A 681 -57.95 14.84 -18.28
CA SER A 681 -59.01 15.82 -18.54
C SER A 681 -59.90 15.30 -19.66
N THR A 682 -61.21 15.16 -19.43
CA THR A 682 -62.14 14.64 -20.44
C THR A 682 -62.46 15.72 -21.48
N HIS A 683 -61.60 15.83 -22.49
CA HIS A 683 -61.73 16.72 -23.65
C HIS A 683 -61.82 15.90 -24.95
N GLN A 684 -62.03 16.54 -26.09
CA GLN A 684 -62.16 15.83 -27.37
C GLN A 684 -60.87 15.01 -27.66
N SER A 685 -61.01 13.70 -27.89
CA SER A 685 -59.91 12.71 -28.08
C SER A 685 -58.99 12.41 -26.88
N TRP A 686 -59.48 12.58 -25.65
CA TRP A 686 -58.73 12.25 -24.42
C TRP A 686 -58.33 10.77 -24.31
N ASP A 687 -59.11 9.88 -24.92
CA ASP A 687 -58.92 8.42 -24.98
C ASP A 687 -57.59 8.03 -25.65
N ASN A 688 -57.30 8.67 -26.78
CA ASN A 688 -56.07 8.46 -27.55
C ASN A 688 -54.86 9.10 -26.85
N ASP A 689 -55.02 10.26 -26.21
CA ASP A 689 -53.94 10.88 -25.43
C ASP A 689 -53.56 10.00 -24.22
N PHE A 690 -54.54 9.53 -23.44
CA PHE A 690 -54.31 8.61 -22.32
C PHE A 690 -53.57 7.34 -22.76
N THR A 691 -54.05 6.69 -23.83
CA THR A 691 -53.41 5.51 -24.43
C THR A 691 -51.94 5.78 -24.79
N ASN A 692 -51.65 6.90 -25.47
CA ASN A 692 -50.29 7.27 -25.83
C ASN A 692 -49.41 7.57 -24.62
N GLN A 693 -49.94 8.21 -23.57
CA GLN A 693 -49.20 8.49 -22.34
C GLN A 693 -48.84 7.21 -21.56
N VAL A 694 -49.73 6.23 -21.47
CA VAL A 694 -49.44 4.93 -20.86
C VAL A 694 -48.36 4.19 -21.66
N ILE A 695 -48.44 4.19 -23.00
CA ILE A 695 -47.40 3.62 -23.87
C ILE A 695 -46.05 4.33 -23.69
N LEU A 696 -46.04 5.65 -23.52
CA LEU A 696 -44.81 6.43 -23.25
C LEU A 696 -44.24 6.17 -21.85
N LEU A 697 -45.07 5.87 -20.85
CA LEU A 697 -44.63 5.47 -19.52
C LEU A 697 -44.02 4.06 -19.54
N ARG A 698 -44.66 3.10 -20.22
CA ARG A 698 -44.15 1.73 -20.43
C ARG A 698 -42.78 1.72 -21.12
N LYS A 699 -42.53 2.65 -22.03
CA LYS A 699 -41.23 2.80 -22.73
C LYS A 699 -40.10 3.36 -21.85
N ARG A 700 -40.34 3.73 -20.58
CA ARG A 700 -39.28 4.23 -19.68
C ARG A 700 -38.58 3.07 -18.97
N ALA A 701 -37.26 3.18 -18.82
CA ALA A 701 -36.42 2.19 -18.12
C ALA A 701 -36.72 2.01 -16.62
N ASN A 702 -37.66 2.77 -16.06
CA ASN A 702 -38.15 2.66 -14.68
C ASN A 702 -39.67 2.45 -14.62
N TRP A 703 -40.27 1.84 -15.66
CA TRP A 703 -41.63 1.31 -15.61
C TRP A 703 -41.79 0.28 -14.48
N ASN A 704 -42.95 0.29 -13.82
CA ASN A 704 -43.32 -0.67 -12.78
C ASN A 704 -44.85 -0.87 -12.79
N ALA A 705 -45.34 -1.91 -13.48
CA ALA A 705 -46.77 -2.21 -13.56
C ALA A 705 -47.41 -2.55 -12.20
N ASN A 706 -46.60 -2.98 -11.21
CA ASN A 706 -47.06 -3.34 -9.86
C ASN A 706 -47.19 -2.12 -8.91
N ALA A 707 -46.75 -0.93 -9.33
CA ALA A 707 -46.89 0.30 -8.55
C ALA A 707 -48.37 0.69 -8.36
N ALA A 708 -48.67 1.49 -7.34
CA ALA A 708 -50.01 2.05 -7.14
C ALA A 708 -50.29 3.21 -8.12
N PHE A 709 -51.19 3.01 -9.09
CA PHE A 709 -51.63 4.04 -10.04
C PHE A 709 -52.86 4.78 -9.50
N LEU A 710 -52.76 6.09 -9.36
CA LEU A 710 -53.87 6.96 -8.98
C LEU A 710 -54.21 7.89 -10.15
N ILE A 711 -55.42 7.76 -10.69
CA ILE A 711 -55.87 8.50 -11.87
C ILE A 711 -56.90 9.54 -11.42
N LEU A 712 -56.60 10.83 -11.62
CA LEU A 712 -57.56 11.91 -11.39
C LEU A 712 -58.28 12.22 -12.70
N LEU A 713 -59.58 11.92 -12.75
CA LEU A 713 -60.44 12.18 -13.91
C LEU A 713 -61.22 13.49 -13.69
N LEU A 714 -60.96 14.46 -14.56
CA LEU A 714 -61.44 15.84 -14.47
C LEU A 714 -62.35 16.15 -15.67
N GLY A 715 -63.63 16.47 -15.41
CA GLY A 715 -64.63 16.70 -16.45
C GLY A 715 -65.93 17.26 -15.90
N ASN A 716 -66.73 17.90 -16.77
CA ASN A 716 -68.05 18.44 -16.39
C ASN A 716 -69.16 17.37 -16.41
N GLU A 717 -69.05 16.38 -17.30
CA GLU A 717 -69.94 15.21 -17.40
C GLU A 717 -69.08 13.96 -17.61
N ILE A 718 -68.77 13.25 -16.53
CA ILE A 718 -68.00 11.99 -16.60
C ILE A 718 -69.00 10.82 -16.65
N LYS A 719 -68.86 9.93 -17.62
CA LYS A 719 -69.67 8.71 -17.75
C LYS A 719 -68.95 7.53 -17.11
N GLN A 720 -69.73 6.50 -16.74
CA GLN A 720 -69.16 5.22 -16.32
C GLN A 720 -68.30 4.59 -17.43
N GLU A 721 -68.68 4.79 -18.69
CA GLU A 721 -67.93 4.35 -19.88
C GLU A 721 -66.49 4.90 -19.92
N ASP A 722 -66.27 6.14 -19.44
CA ASP A 722 -64.95 6.76 -19.38
C ASP A 722 -64.04 6.08 -18.33
N VAL A 723 -64.63 5.69 -17.19
CA VAL A 723 -63.94 4.97 -16.11
C VAL A 723 -63.63 3.53 -16.53
N ASP A 724 -64.61 2.84 -17.13
CA ASP A 724 -64.48 1.48 -17.64
C ASP A 724 -63.38 1.44 -18.75
N PHE A 725 -63.29 2.47 -19.61
CA PHE A 725 -62.20 2.62 -20.60
C PHE A 725 -60.82 2.70 -19.93
N ILE A 726 -60.63 3.60 -18.95
CA ILE A 726 -59.34 3.79 -18.25
C ILE A 726 -58.84 2.49 -17.63
N PHE A 727 -59.73 1.75 -16.94
CA PHE A 727 -59.39 0.45 -16.37
C PHE A 727 -59.03 -0.59 -17.44
N SER A 728 -59.79 -0.64 -18.54
CA SER A 728 -59.50 -1.58 -19.63
C SER A 728 -58.16 -1.30 -20.32
N GLU A 729 -57.78 -0.03 -20.49
CA GLU A 729 -56.52 0.35 -21.13
C GLU A 729 -55.33 0.14 -20.19
N LEU A 730 -55.45 0.47 -18.90
CA LEU A 730 -54.41 0.16 -17.91
C LEU A 730 -54.15 -1.36 -17.80
N TRP A 731 -55.21 -2.17 -17.85
CA TRP A 731 -55.11 -3.62 -17.81
C TRP A 731 -54.46 -4.22 -19.06
N ARG A 732 -54.64 -3.62 -20.26
CA ARG A 732 -53.88 -3.98 -21.47
C ARG A 732 -52.36 -3.79 -21.33
N HIS A 733 -51.91 -2.95 -20.41
CA HIS A 733 -50.49 -2.77 -20.06
C HIS A 733 -50.12 -3.42 -18.72
N LEU A 734 -50.90 -4.42 -18.28
CA LEU A 734 -50.69 -5.24 -17.07
C LEU A 734 -50.69 -4.45 -15.75
N VAL A 735 -51.27 -3.24 -15.72
CA VAL A 735 -51.41 -2.45 -14.49
C VAL A 735 -52.61 -2.98 -13.69
N ALA A 736 -52.33 -3.74 -12.63
CA ALA A 736 -53.36 -4.32 -11.77
C ALA A 736 -53.78 -3.38 -10.61
N ASN A 737 -52.87 -2.53 -10.13
CA ASN A 737 -53.08 -1.70 -8.94
C ASN A 737 -53.49 -0.28 -9.33
N ALA A 738 -54.73 -0.08 -9.79
CA ALA A 738 -55.24 1.21 -10.24
C ALA A 738 -56.47 1.68 -9.45
N ALA A 739 -56.50 2.98 -9.10
CA ALA A 739 -57.62 3.66 -8.48
C ALA A 739 -57.97 4.94 -9.27
N VAL A 740 -59.24 5.10 -9.66
CA VAL A 740 -59.73 6.25 -10.42
C VAL A 740 -60.56 7.16 -9.50
N ILE A 741 -60.11 8.40 -9.35
CA ILE A 741 -60.82 9.47 -8.63
C ILE A 741 -61.72 10.21 -9.63
N VAL A 742 -63.03 10.18 -9.38
CA VAL A 742 -64.06 10.86 -10.18
C VAL A 742 -64.66 11.99 -9.35
N SER A 743 -64.62 13.21 -9.88
CA SER A 743 -65.17 14.40 -9.23
C SER A 743 -66.52 14.80 -9.85
N GLN A 744 -67.63 14.35 -9.27
CA GLN A 744 -68.95 14.95 -9.50
C GLN A 744 -69.36 15.72 -8.21
N PRO A 745 -70.63 15.98 -7.81
CA PRO A 745 -70.91 16.82 -6.63
C PRO A 745 -70.43 16.19 -5.30
N GLU A 746 -70.08 14.91 -5.32
CA GLU A 746 -69.25 14.21 -4.33
C GLU A 746 -68.07 13.56 -5.06
N VAL A 747 -66.94 13.35 -4.38
CA VAL A 747 -65.76 12.69 -5.00
C VAL A 747 -65.76 11.21 -4.66
N ASP A 748 -65.84 10.37 -5.68
CA ASP A 748 -65.79 8.91 -5.56
C ASP A 748 -64.44 8.38 -6.03
N ILE A 749 -63.92 7.38 -5.31
CA ILE A 749 -62.73 6.63 -5.68
C ILE A 749 -63.18 5.21 -6.05
N LEU A 750 -62.94 4.83 -7.29
CA LEU A 750 -63.25 3.51 -7.83
C LEU A 750 -61.96 2.70 -7.96
N GLU A 751 -62.04 1.41 -7.65
CA GLU A 751 -61.00 0.41 -7.95
C GLU A 751 -61.63 -0.76 -8.71
N TRP A 752 -60.81 -1.48 -9.47
CA TRP A 752 -61.23 -2.68 -10.20
C TRP A 752 -60.36 -3.86 -9.78
N PHE A 753 -60.99 -5.02 -9.59
CA PHE A 753 -60.34 -6.24 -9.09
C PHE A 753 -60.36 -7.36 -10.15
N PRO A 754 -59.76 -7.17 -11.35
CA PRO A 754 -59.92 -8.08 -12.48
C PRO A 754 -59.47 -9.52 -12.21
N ILE A 755 -58.53 -9.73 -11.27
CA ILE A 755 -58.03 -11.07 -10.95
C ILE A 755 -58.95 -11.79 -9.97
N SER A 756 -59.34 -11.14 -8.87
CA SER A 756 -60.21 -11.76 -7.85
C SER A 756 -61.70 -11.76 -8.23
N ARG A 757 -62.15 -10.83 -9.08
CA ARG A 757 -63.56 -10.65 -9.46
C ARG A 757 -63.70 -10.18 -10.93
N PRO A 758 -63.38 -11.05 -11.90
CA PRO A 758 -63.33 -10.69 -13.32
C PRO A 758 -64.66 -10.18 -13.89
N ASP A 759 -65.80 -10.67 -13.36
CA ASP A 759 -67.14 -10.32 -13.83
C ASP A 759 -67.74 -9.06 -13.15
N GLU A 760 -67.08 -8.50 -12.13
CA GLU A 760 -67.53 -7.28 -11.44
C GLU A 760 -66.98 -6.02 -12.12
N ARG A 761 -67.86 -5.03 -12.35
CA ARG A 761 -67.49 -3.67 -12.79
C ARG A 761 -66.70 -2.93 -11.68
N PRO A 762 -65.96 -1.85 -12.01
CA PRO A 762 -65.26 -1.03 -11.02
C PRO A 762 -66.16 -0.62 -9.84
N VAL A 763 -65.69 -0.83 -8.62
CA VAL A 763 -66.45 -0.66 -7.38
C VAL A 763 -65.99 0.60 -6.65
N VAL A 764 -66.92 1.36 -6.07
CA VAL A 764 -66.61 2.52 -5.23
C VAL A 764 -66.04 2.05 -3.88
N VAL A 765 -64.71 2.12 -3.75
CA VAL A 765 -63.97 1.72 -2.53
C VAL A 765 -63.88 2.84 -1.50
N ALA A 766 -63.99 4.10 -1.91
CA ALA A 766 -64.07 5.23 -0.99
C ALA A 766 -64.89 6.40 -1.56
N ARG A 767 -65.54 7.16 -0.69
CA ARG A 767 -66.35 8.34 -1.05
C ARG A 767 -66.05 9.51 -0.12
N TRP A 768 -65.82 10.69 -0.69
CA TRP A 768 -65.57 11.92 0.05
C TRP A 768 -66.87 12.70 0.26
N ARG A 769 -67.32 12.82 1.52
CA ARG A 769 -68.53 13.55 1.91
C ARG A 769 -68.24 14.51 3.05
N HIS A 770 -68.78 15.72 2.97
CA HIS A 770 -68.70 16.72 4.06
C HIS A 770 -67.28 16.97 4.62
N GLY A 771 -66.24 16.88 3.78
CA GLY A 771 -64.85 17.06 4.20
C GLY A 771 -64.20 15.85 4.90
N ARG A 772 -64.81 14.66 4.83
CA ARG A 772 -64.22 13.40 5.32
C ARG A 772 -64.27 12.31 4.24
N LEU A 773 -63.20 11.53 4.15
CA LEU A 773 -63.16 10.30 3.35
C LEU A 773 -63.83 9.16 4.12
N HIS A 774 -64.85 8.55 3.53
CA HIS A 774 -65.43 7.31 4.00
C HIS A 774 -64.94 6.16 3.12
N LEU A 775 -64.02 5.36 3.65
CA LEU A 775 -63.55 4.12 3.02
C LEU A 775 -64.55 3.00 3.29
N SER A 776 -64.94 2.25 2.25
CA SER A 776 -65.67 0.99 2.40
C SER A 776 -64.69 -0.20 2.54
N HIS A 777 -63.54 -0.12 1.88
CA HIS A 777 -62.45 -1.10 1.89
C HIS A 777 -61.08 -0.36 1.94
N PRO A 778 -59.97 -1.06 2.25
CA PRO A 778 -58.62 -0.51 2.05
C PRO A 778 -58.39 -0.15 0.57
N LEU A 779 -57.68 0.95 0.29
CA LEU A 779 -57.23 1.28 -1.07
C LEU A 779 -56.05 0.38 -1.45
N PHE A 780 -56.01 -0.07 -2.71
CA PHE A 780 -55.03 -1.00 -3.25
C PHE A 780 -54.95 -2.34 -2.49
N ASP A 781 -56.11 -2.92 -2.18
CA ASP A 781 -56.20 -4.25 -1.55
C ASP A 781 -55.59 -5.34 -2.49
N PRO A 782 -54.97 -6.43 -1.97
CA PRO A 782 -54.26 -7.39 -2.81
C PRO A 782 -55.16 -8.04 -3.87
N GLN A 783 -54.82 -7.83 -5.14
CA GLN A 783 -55.52 -8.40 -6.31
C GLN A 783 -55.56 -9.94 -6.31
N VAL A 784 -54.66 -10.60 -5.58
CA VAL A 784 -54.53 -12.06 -5.48
C VAL A 784 -54.75 -12.51 -4.04
N ILE A 785 -55.82 -13.29 -3.83
CA ILE A 785 -56.11 -13.96 -2.55
C ILE A 785 -55.60 -15.40 -2.64
N VAL A 786 -54.61 -15.74 -1.80
CA VAL A 786 -53.99 -17.08 -1.74
C VAL A 786 -55.06 -18.12 -1.39
N GLY A 787 -55.14 -19.20 -2.17
CA GLY A 787 -56.16 -20.25 -2.05
C GLY A 787 -57.42 -20.05 -2.90
N GLN A 788 -57.55 -18.96 -3.65
CA GLN A 788 -58.66 -18.78 -4.63
C GLN A 788 -58.23 -19.04 -6.10
N LEU A 789 -56.97 -19.39 -6.34
CA LEU A 789 -56.42 -19.59 -7.68
C LEU A 789 -56.61 -21.02 -8.25
N GLU A 790 -57.27 -21.93 -7.52
CA GLU A 790 -57.42 -23.36 -7.89
C GLU A 790 -58.17 -23.63 -9.20
N ASN A 791 -58.93 -22.63 -9.68
CA ASN A 791 -59.65 -22.67 -10.95
C ASN A 791 -58.84 -22.09 -12.13
N TYR A 792 -57.75 -21.38 -11.87
CA TYR A 792 -56.91 -20.77 -12.89
C TYR A 792 -55.81 -21.76 -13.31
N THR A 793 -55.56 -21.83 -14.62
CA THR A 793 -54.53 -22.68 -15.21
C THR A 793 -53.48 -21.79 -15.86
N LEU A 794 -52.26 -21.82 -15.34
CA LEU A 794 -51.10 -21.14 -15.90
C LEU A 794 -50.44 -22.03 -16.96
N LYS A 795 -50.32 -21.52 -18.19
CA LYS A 795 -49.69 -22.22 -19.31
C LYS A 795 -48.21 -21.86 -19.38
N ALA A 796 -47.35 -22.84 -19.11
CA ALA A 796 -45.91 -22.73 -19.24
C ALA A 796 -45.45 -23.32 -20.58
N GLY A 797 -44.96 -22.48 -21.50
CA GLY A 797 -44.33 -22.93 -22.75
C GLY A 797 -42.85 -23.24 -22.53
N LEU A 798 -42.41 -24.40 -22.98
CA LEU A 798 -41.02 -24.87 -22.85
C LEU A 798 -40.58 -25.75 -24.03
N PHE A 799 -39.29 -26.03 -24.12
CA PHE A 799 -38.65 -26.89 -25.12
C PHE A 799 -37.48 -27.65 -24.44
N ASP A 800 -36.81 -28.57 -25.12
CA ASP A 800 -35.70 -29.33 -24.50
C ASP A 800 -34.45 -28.47 -24.34
N TRP A 801 -34.05 -28.21 -23.09
CA TRP A 801 -32.90 -27.35 -22.78
C TRP A 801 -32.21 -27.74 -21.47
N PRO A 802 -31.46 -28.86 -21.45
CA PRO A 802 -30.80 -29.32 -20.23
C PRO A 802 -29.79 -28.30 -19.69
N PRO A 803 -29.75 -28.01 -18.37
CA PRO A 803 -30.51 -28.64 -17.28
C PRO A 803 -31.80 -27.88 -16.87
N TYR A 804 -32.24 -26.87 -17.63
CA TYR A 804 -33.37 -26.00 -17.29
C TYR A 804 -34.72 -26.70 -17.49
N SER A 805 -34.84 -27.43 -18.60
CA SER A 805 -35.96 -28.30 -18.98
C SER A 805 -35.40 -29.55 -19.68
N VAL A 806 -35.95 -30.72 -19.36
CA VAL A 806 -35.54 -32.02 -19.89
C VAL A 806 -36.78 -32.83 -20.26
N LEU A 807 -36.89 -33.19 -21.53
CA LEU A 807 -38.02 -33.95 -22.08
C LEU A 807 -37.79 -35.47 -22.03
N THR A 808 -38.90 -36.22 -22.04
CA THR A 808 -38.89 -37.67 -22.25
C THR A 808 -38.74 -38.03 -23.73
N ASN A 809 -37.99 -39.10 -24.03
CA ASN A 809 -37.76 -39.60 -25.40
C ASN A 809 -38.96 -40.34 -26.02
N ASP A 810 -40.06 -40.53 -25.29
CA ASP A 810 -41.26 -41.19 -25.83
C ASP A 810 -42.00 -40.28 -26.81
N SER A 811 -42.81 -40.87 -27.69
CA SER A 811 -43.46 -40.20 -28.82
C SER A 811 -44.41 -39.05 -28.47
N ASP A 812 -44.73 -38.89 -27.18
CA ASP A 812 -45.60 -37.84 -26.63
C ASP A 812 -44.81 -36.63 -26.06
N ARG A 813 -43.46 -36.67 -26.11
CA ARG A 813 -42.51 -35.63 -25.63
C ARG A 813 -42.90 -34.99 -24.28
N SER A 814 -43.33 -35.80 -23.30
CA SER A 814 -43.75 -35.28 -21.99
C SER A 814 -42.58 -34.69 -21.18
N VAL A 815 -42.87 -33.73 -20.31
CA VAL A 815 -41.86 -32.99 -19.51
C VAL A 815 -41.40 -33.82 -18.31
N GLN A 816 -40.15 -34.28 -18.33
CA GLN A 816 -39.64 -35.15 -17.27
C GLN A 816 -39.27 -34.33 -16.02
N THR A 817 -38.33 -33.40 -16.17
CA THR A 817 -37.76 -32.62 -15.06
C THR A 817 -37.01 -31.40 -15.60
N GLY A 818 -36.41 -30.61 -14.72
CA GLY A 818 -35.62 -29.42 -15.07
C GLY A 818 -35.65 -28.39 -13.94
N ILE A 819 -34.58 -27.61 -13.80
CA ILE A 819 -34.46 -26.66 -12.67
C ILE A 819 -35.62 -25.65 -12.67
N GLU A 820 -36.04 -25.17 -13.84
CA GLU A 820 -37.12 -24.18 -13.95
C GLU A 820 -38.50 -24.83 -13.83
N VAL A 821 -38.65 -26.05 -14.34
CA VAL A 821 -39.89 -26.84 -14.25
C VAL A 821 -40.20 -27.20 -12.79
N GLU A 822 -39.23 -27.74 -12.05
CA GLU A 822 -39.40 -28.08 -10.63
C GLU A 822 -39.64 -26.84 -9.76
N LEU A 823 -39.00 -25.71 -10.09
CA LEU A 823 -39.26 -24.43 -9.42
C LEU A 823 -40.72 -23.99 -9.64
N LEU A 824 -41.25 -24.09 -10.86
CA LEU A 824 -42.60 -23.65 -11.17
C LEU A 824 -43.67 -24.59 -10.60
N ARG A 825 -43.40 -25.91 -10.56
CA ARG A 825 -44.20 -26.91 -9.84
C ARG A 825 -44.26 -26.62 -8.33
N ALA A 826 -43.14 -26.26 -7.71
CA ALA A 826 -43.10 -25.87 -6.31
C ALA A 826 -43.89 -24.58 -6.03
N ILE A 827 -43.84 -23.59 -6.93
CA ILE A 827 -44.64 -22.36 -6.84
C ILE A 827 -46.14 -22.67 -6.99
N SER A 828 -46.52 -23.50 -7.97
CA SER A 828 -47.90 -23.98 -8.15
C SER A 828 -48.43 -24.65 -6.88
N GLY A 829 -47.65 -25.55 -6.27
CA GLY A 829 -48.02 -26.22 -5.01
C GLY A 829 -48.11 -25.29 -3.80
N ALA A 830 -47.39 -24.16 -3.77
CA ALA A 830 -47.43 -23.19 -2.68
C ALA A 830 -48.55 -22.13 -2.83
N VAL A 831 -48.92 -21.78 -4.07
CA VAL A 831 -49.88 -20.70 -4.38
C VAL A 831 -51.27 -21.24 -4.72
N GLY A 832 -51.36 -22.49 -5.21
CA GLY A 832 -52.61 -23.19 -5.48
C GLY A 832 -53.21 -22.99 -6.87
N PHE A 833 -52.45 -22.54 -7.88
CA PHE A 833 -52.91 -22.52 -9.28
C PHE A 833 -52.55 -23.83 -10.00
N ARG A 834 -53.32 -24.20 -11.03
CA ARG A 834 -53.00 -25.36 -11.88
C ARG A 834 -51.90 -25.00 -12.87
N LEU A 835 -50.90 -25.85 -13.00
CA LEU A 835 -49.84 -25.70 -14.00
C LEU A 835 -50.14 -26.59 -15.21
N HIS A 836 -50.12 -26.01 -16.41
CA HIS A 836 -50.16 -26.74 -17.67
C HIS A 836 -48.85 -26.51 -18.43
N GLU A 837 -48.06 -27.57 -18.57
CA GLU A 837 -46.76 -27.55 -19.25
C GLU A 837 -46.98 -27.91 -20.73
N GLU A 838 -46.76 -26.97 -21.65
CA GLU A 838 -46.88 -27.16 -23.10
C GLU A 838 -45.48 -27.21 -23.73
N VAL A 839 -45.18 -28.32 -24.41
CA VAL A 839 -43.91 -28.50 -25.12
C VAL A 839 -44.01 -27.96 -26.54
N ILE A 840 -43.14 -27.02 -26.88
CA ILE A 840 -42.98 -26.46 -28.21
C ILE A 840 -42.02 -27.36 -29.02
N PRO A 841 -42.36 -27.74 -30.27
CA PRO A 841 -41.49 -28.53 -31.13
C PRO A 841 -40.13 -27.84 -31.38
N GLU A 842 -39.05 -28.63 -31.44
CA GLU A 842 -37.68 -28.09 -31.68
C GLU A 842 -37.60 -27.25 -32.96
N GLU A 843 -38.30 -27.67 -34.03
CA GLU A 843 -38.33 -26.96 -35.33
C GLU A 843 -38.94 -25.54 -35.25
N GLU A 844 -39.49 -25.12 -34.10
CA GLU A 844 -40.05 -23.78 -33.85
C GLU A 844 -39.23 -22.92 -32.86
N ASN A 845 -38.15 -23.46 -32.29
CA ASN A 845 -37.11 -22.81 -31.49
C ASN A 845 -37.57 -21.71 -30.50
N TRP A 846 -37.36 -20.44 -30.87
CA TRP A 846 -37.32 -19.30 -29.95
C TRP A 846 -38.21 -18.12 -30.36
N PRO A 847 -38.25 -17.70 -31.65
CA PRO A 847 -39.14 -16.61 -32.05
C PRO A 847 -40.61 -16.99 -31.86
N GLN A 848 -40.95 -18.27 -32.04
CA GLN A 848 -42.30 -18.78 -31.86
C GLN A 848 -42.72 -18.79 -30.38
N LEU A 849 -41.85 -19.23 -29.46
CA LEU A 849 -42.08 -19.15 -28.01
C LEU A 849 -42.33 -17.69 -27.56
N MET A 850 -41.47 -16.77 -27.97
CA MET A 850 -41.61 -15.33 -27.66
C MET A 850 -42.86 -14.71 -28.29
N ARG A 851 -43.18 -15.10 -29.53
CA ARG A 851 -44.40 -14.67 -30.21
C ARG A 851 -45.65 -15.17 -29.49
N ARG A 852 -45.68 -16.45 -29.11
CA ARG A 852 -46.80 -17.09 -28.39
C ARG A 852 -47.02 -16.50 -27.01
N LEU A 853 -45.96 -16.05 -26.35
CA LEU A 853 -46.00 -15.28 -25.10
C LEU A 853 -46.56 -13.85 -25.34
N ASN A 854 -46.10 -13.16 -26.38
CA ASN A 854 -46.60 -11.81 -26.74
C ASN A 854 -48.06 -11.82 -27.24
N GLU A 855 -48.50 -12.90 -27.87
CA GLU A 855 -49.88 -13.14 -28.31
C GLU A 855 -50.79 -13.67 -27.17
N GLY A 856 -50.25 -13.93 -25.97
CA GLY A 856 -51.02 -14.42 -24.82
C GLY A 856 -51.56 -15.85 -24.96
N SER A 857 -50.96 -16.67 -25.83
CA SER A 857 -51.34 -18.08 -25.98
C SER A 857 -50.72 -18.99 -24.93
N ILE A 858 -49.59 -18.57 -24.36
CA ILE A 858 -48.92 -19.10 -23.17
C ILE A 858 -48.69 -17.93 -22.19
N ASP A 859 -48.64 -18.22 -20.89
CA ASP A 859 -48.58 -17.20 -19.83
C ASP A 859 -47.15 -16.99 -19.29
N VAL A 860 -46.33 -18.05 -19.32
CA VAL A 860 -44.91 -18.01 -18.93
C VAL A 860 -44.08 -18.86 -19.89
N ALA A 861 -42.83 -18.43 -20.12
CA ALA A 861 -41.85 -19.18 -20.92
C ALA A 861 -40.72 -19.68 -20.03
N LEU A 862 -40.26 -20.91 -20.26
CA LEU A 862 -39.09 -21.53 -19.61
C LEU A 862 -38.00 -21.83 -20.64
N GLY A 863 -36.72 -21.83 -20.23
CA GLY A 863 -35.58 -22.10 -21.10
C GLY A 863 -34.25 -21.43 -20.74
N GLY A 864 -34.00 -21.01 -19.49
CA GLY A 864 -32.70 -20.43 -19.11
C GLY A 864 -32.45 -19.03 -19.69
N PHE A 865 -33.45 -18.15 -19.61
CA PHE A 865 -33.40 -16.83 -20.26
C PHE A 865 -32.36 -15.88 -19.69
N ILE A 866 -31.42 -15.46 -20.53
CA ILE A 866 -30.49 -14.37 -20.22
C ILE A 866 -31.24 -13.02 -20.26
N PRO A 867 -31.15 -12.19 -19.20
CA PRO A 867 -31.85 -10.91 -19.08
C PRO A 867 -31.16 -9.79 -19.91
N TYR A 868 -31.43 -9.75 -21.21
CA TYR A 868 -30.99 -8.66 -22.09
C TYR A 868 -31.92 -7.45 -22.00
N ALA A 869 -31.36 -6.23 -22.03
CA ALA A 869 -32.11 -4.97 -21.95
C ALA A 869 -33.19 -4.83 -23.03
N GLU A 870 -32.96 -5.39 -24.22
CA GLU A 870 -33.90 -5.38 -25.35
C GLU A 870 -35.13 -6.27 -25.10
N ARG A 871 -34.99 -7.35 -24.30
CA ARG A 871 -36.11 -8.25 -23.97
C ARG A 871 -37.10 -7.60 -22.99
N TYR A 872 -36.59 -6.83 -22.03
CA TYR A 872 -37.40 -6.05 -21.07
C TYR A 872 -38.29 -4.96 -21.70
N VAL A 873 -38.11 -4.65 -22.99
CA VAL A 873 -39.02 -3.76 -23.72
C VAL A 873 -40.35 -4.46 -24.04
N TRP A 874 -40.33 -5.78 -24.19
CA TRP A 874 -41.45 -6.60 -24.64
C TRP A 874 -42.04 -7.45 -23.53
N PHE A 875 -41.20 -8.03 -22.67
CA PHE A 875 -41.56 -9.01 -21.65
C PHE A 875 -41.02 -8.64 -20.27
N ASP A 876 -41.81 -8.88 -19.23
CA ASP A 876 -41.29 -8.91 -17.86
C ASP A 876 -40.50 -10.21 -17.63
N ALA A 877 -39.51 -10.17 -16.72
CA ALA A 877 -38.73 -11.33 -16.33
C ALA A 877 -38.71 -11.47 -14.80
N SER A 878 -38.56 -12.70 -14.32
CA SER A 878 -38.40 -12.98 -12.90
C SER A 878 -37.08 -12.42 -12.35
N ALA A 879 -36.94 -12.41 -11.02
CA ALA A 879 -35.61 -12.29 -10.41
C ALA A 879 -34.68 -13.40 -10.93
N SER A 880 -33.41 -13.08 -11.17
CA SER A 880 -32.41 -14.04 -11.67
C SER A 880 -32.09 -15.08 -10.59
N TYR A 881 -32.48 -16.33 -10.81
CA TYR A 881 -32.25 -17.47 -9.90
C TYR A 881 -30.92 -18.20 -10.18
N ILE A 882 -30.29 -18.00 -11.35
CA ILE A 882 -28.98 -18.55 -11.73
C ILE A 882 -28.07 -17.41 -12.24
N GLN A 883 -26.77 -17.51 -11.95
CA GLN A 883 -25.73 -16.63 -12.49
C GLN A 883 -24.58 -17.47 -13.07
N ASP A 884 -24.19 -17.19 -14.31
CA ASP A 884 -23.02 -17.81 -14.97
C ASP A 884 -22.32 -16.78 -15.88
N ALA A 885 -21.23 -17.19 -16.53
CA ALA A 885 -20.41 -16.38 -17.43
C ALA A 885 -20.10 -17.13 -18.73
N THR A 886 -20.12 -16.42 -19.87
CA THR A 886 -19.78 -16.94 -21.19
C THR A 886 -18.36 -17.52 -21.23
N ARG A 887 -18.22 -18.76 -21.73
CA ARG A 887 -16.94 -19.48 -21.86
C ARG A 887 -16.83 -20.10 -23.24
N TRP A 888 -15.61 -20.14 -23.76
CA TRP A 888 -15.27 -20.84 -24.99
C TRP A 888 -14.67 -22.20 -24.64
N PHE A 889 -15.16 -23.26 -25.27
CA PHE A 889 -14.61 -24.60 -25.17
C PHE A 889 -13.82 -24.89 -26.45
N VAL A 890 -12.58 -25.36 -26.30
CA VAL A 890 -11.64 -25.63 -27.41
C VAL A 890 -11.12 -27.05 -27.25
N THR A 891 -10.91 -27.75 -28.35
CA THR A 891 -10.28 -29.08 -28.36
C THR A 891 -8.86 -29.02 -27.78
N PRO A 892 -8.42 -30.04 -27.01
CA PRO A 892 -7.11 -30.02 -26.39
C PRO A 892 -5.99 -30.10 -27.45
N PRO A 893 -4.98 -29.21 -27.40
CA PRO A 893 -3.84 -29.23 -28.33
C PRO A 893 -2.94 -30.48 -28.18
N THR A 894 -2.19 -30.80 -29.24
CA THR A 894 -1.23 -31.91 -29.23
C THR A 894 0.00 -31.65 -28.34
N PRO A 895 0.58 -32.68 -27.70
CA PRO A 895 1.80 -32.54 -26.91
C PRO A 895 3.04 -32.38 -27.81
N LEU A 896 3.98 -31.53 -27.38
CA LEU A 896 5.26 -31.32 -28.06
C LEU A 896 6.24 -32.46 -27.78
N THR A 897 7.13 -32.74 -28.73
CA THR A 897 8.23 -33.71 -28.53
C THR A 897 9.34 -33.15 -27.63
N VAL A 898 10.15 -34.04 -27.05
CA VAL A 898 11.28 -33.65 -26.17
C VAL A 898 12.28 -32.71 -26.89
N LEU A 899 12.57 -32.96 -28.17
CA LEU A 899 13.49 -32.12 -28.95
C LEU A 899 12.91 -30.72 -29.18
N GLU A 900 11.62 -30.63 -29.54
CA GLU A 900 10.91 -29.36 -29.69
C GLU A 900 10.87 -28.61 -28.35
N CYS A 901 10.61 -29.29 -27.23
CA CYS A 901 10.65 -28.70 -25.90
C CYS A 901 11.99 -28.04 -25.58
N VAL A 902 13.13 -28.61 -26.00
CA VAL A 902 14.47 -28.03 -25.81
C VAL A 902 14.66 -26.77 -26.64
N PHE A 903 14.32 -26.80 -27.93
CA PHE A 903 14.48 -25.62 -28.79
C PHE A 903 13.47 -24.50 -28.49
N HIS A 904 12.26 -24.84 -28.02
CA HIS A 904 11.23 -23.90 -27.57
C HIS A 904 11.51 -23.25 -26.19
N VAL A 905 12.57 -23.63 -25.46
CA VAL A 905 12.96 -22.95 -24.20
C VAL A 905 13.21 -21.46 -24.44
N PHE A 906 13.89 -21.12 -25.54
CA PHE A 906 14.11 -19.76 -25.99
C PHE A 906 13.46 -19.54 -27.35
N ARG A 907 12.94 -18.34 -27.61
CA ARG A 907 12.41 -18.00 -28.94
C ARG A 907 13.56 -17.99 -29.97
N PRO A 908 13.33 -18.31 -31.26
CA PRO A 908 14.37 -18.32 -32.29
C PRO A 908 15.19 -17.01 -32.37
N GLN A 909 14.57 -15.85 -32.11
CA GLN A 909 15.26 -14.56 -32.08
C GLN A 909 16.32 -14.48 -30.97
N VAL A 910 16.09 -15.14 -29.82
CA VAL A 910 17.04 -15.20 -28.71
C VAL A 910 18.22 -16.09 -29.06
N TRP A 911 18.00 -17.24 -29.71
CA TRP A 911 19.08 -18.09 -30.22
C TRP A 911 19.97 -17.36 -31.24
N MET A 912 19.37 -16.65 -32.20
CA MET A 912 20.11 -15.83 -33.17
C MET A 912 20.88 -14.70 -32.48
N LEU A 913 20.29 -14.04 -31.48
CA LEU A 913 20.95 -12.99 -30.71
C LEU A 913 22.13 -13.52 -29.88
N LEU A 914 21.99 -14.68 -29.23
CA LEU A 914 23.07 -15.34 -28.48
C LEU A 914 24.24 -15.69 -29.40
N PHE A 915 23.97 -16.23 -30.59
CA PHE A 915 24.99 -16.51 -31.59
C PHE A 915 25.67 -15.22 -32.09
N ALA A 916 24.91 -14.16 -32.37
CA ALA A 916 25.46 -12.86 -32.77
C ALA A 916 26.36 -12.24 -31.67
N ILE A 917 25.93 -12.28 -30.40
CA ILE A 917 26.73 -11.80 -29.26
C ILE A 917 28.02 -12.62 -29.13
N TYR A 918 27.95 -13.95 -29.25
CA TYR A 918 29.11 -14.82 -29.20
C TYR A 918 30.15 -14.47 -30.28
N ILE A 919 29.75 -14.23 -31.52
CA ILE A 919 30.63 -13.77 -32.60
C ILE A 919 31.22 -12.38 -32.30
N VAL A 920 30.43 -11.46 -31.75
CA VAL A 920 30.89 -10.13 -31.33
C VAL A 920 31.95 -10.24 -30.24
N ILE A 921 31.72 -11.02 -29.18
CA ILE A 921 32.68 -11.21 -28.07
C ILE A 921 34.00 -11.76 -28.59
N ILE A 922 34.00 -12.82 -29.41
CA ILE A 922 35.21 -13.37 -30.03
C ILE A 922 35.96 -12.28 -30.83
N THR A 923 35.23 -11.49 -31.62
CA THR A 923 35.82 -10.45 -32.46
C THR A 923 36.47 -9.36 -31.61
N PHE A 924 35.81 -8.90 -30.55
CA PHE A 924 36.35 -7.89 -29.63
C PHE A 924 37.51 -8.43 -28.78
N GLU A 925 37.46 -9.67 -28.31
CA GLU A 925 38.56 -10.32 -27.57
C GLU A 925 39.81 -10.42 -28.45
N VAL A 926 39.69 -10.89 -29.70
CA VAL A 926 40.81 -10.96 -30.66
C VAL A 926 41.34 -9.58 -31.02
N LEU A 927 40.48 -8.58 -31.26
CA LEU A 927 40.91 -7.22 -31.60
C LEU A 927 41.65 -6.54 -30.44
N LEU A 928 41.16 -6.70 -29.21
CA LEU A 928 41.81 -6.16 -28.01
C LEU A 928 43.14 -6.87 -27.72
N ALA A 929 43.19 -8.19 -27.80
CA ALA A 929 44.42 -8.97 -27.58
C ALA A 929 45.49 -8.76 -28.67
N ARG A 930 45.08 -8.34 -29.88
CA ARG A 930 46.01 -7.90 -30.94
C ARG A 930 46.44 -6.44 -30.84
N SER A 931 45.76 -5.63 -30.02
CA SER A 931 46.13 -4.22 -29.83
C SER A 931 47.35 -4.01 -28.92
N GLN A 932 47.80 -5.06 -28.22
CA GLN A 932 49.02 -5.07 -27.39
C GLN A 932 49.68 -6.45 -27.43
N ASP A 933 50.99 -6.51 -27.70
CA ASP A 933 51.78 -7.75 -27.74
C ASP A 933 52.02 -8.42 -26.37
N LEU A 934 51.37 -7.91 -25.32
CA LEU A 934 51.48 -8.37 -23.93
C LEU A 934 50.50 -9.51 -23.57
N ASP A 935 49.48 -9.77 -24.39
CA ASP A 935 48.57 -10.91 -24.18
C ASP A 935 49.08 -12.19 -24.85
N LEU A 936 48.75 -13.34 -24.23
CA LEU A 936 49.13 -14.67 -24.71
C LEU A 936 48.65 -14.90 -26.15
N ALA A 937 49.49 -15.53 -26.98
CA ALA A 937 49.19 -15.84 -28.39
C ALA A 937 47.90 -16.67 -28.62
N GLN A 938 47.36 -17.32 -27.58
CA GLN A 938 46.04 -17.95 -27.61
C GLN A 938 44.91 -16.94 -27.84
N TYR A 939 44.98 -15.75 -27.22
CA TYR A 939 43.96 -14.70 -27.35
C TYR A 939 44.05 -13.93 -28.68
N GLN A 940 45.17 -14.05 -29.39
CA GLN A 940 45.39 -13.41 -30.69
C GLN A 940 44.88 -14.26 -31.88
N ARG A 941 44.48 -15.52 -31.63
CA ARG A 941 44.02 -16.49 -32.63
C ARG A 941 42.53 -16.77 -32.47
N TRP A 942 41.73 -16.39 -33.46
CA TRP A 942 40.26 -16.53 -33.41
C TRP A 942 39.74 -17.95 -33.08
N PRO A 943 40.35 -19.09 -33.50
CA PRO A 943 39.81 -20.41 -33.16
C PRO A 943 40.02 -20.77 -31.69
N ALA A 944 41.13 -20.32 -31.09
CA ALA A 944 41.43 -20.56 -29.69
C ALA A 944 40.52 -19.71 -28.79
N VAL A 945 40.36 -18.42 -29.14
CA VAL A 945 39.37 -17.54 -28.50
C VAL A 945 37.97 -18.15 -28.58
N ALA A 946 37.48 -18.50 -29.77
CA ALA A 946 36.15 -19.09 -29.95
C ALA A 946 35.90 -20.31 -29.03
N LEU A 947 36.86 -21.24 -28.95
CA LEU A 947 36.74 -22.41 -28.07
C LEU A 947 36.73 -22.04 -26.58
N ASP A 948 37.48 -21.03 -26.16
CA ASP A 948 37.50 -20.56 -24.77
C ASP A 948 36.25 -19.71 -24.42
N THR A 949 35.79 -18.84 -25.31
CA THR A 949 34.50 -18.13 -25.21
C THR A 949 33.33 -19.14 -25.14
N TRP A 950 33.40 -20.25 -25.89
CA TRP A 950 32.40 -21.33 -25.85
C TRP A 950 32.47 -22.15 -24.57
N ARG A 951 33.68 -22.47 -24.06
CA ARG A 951 33.85 -23.13 -22.75
C ARG A 951 33.16 -22.34 -21.65
N LEU A 952 33.37 -21.02 -21.62
CA LEU A 952 32.69 -20.13 -20.68
C LEU A 952 31.16 -20.12 -20.87
N LEU A 953 30.68 -20.28 -22.10
CA LEU A 953 29.24 -20.42 -22.38
C LEU A 953 28.64 -21.75 -21.90
N VAL A 954 29.44 -22.77 -21.62
CA VAL A 954 29.00 -24.10 -21.16
C VAL A 954 29.46 -24.38 -19.71
N ASP A 955 29.70 -23.33 -18.91
CA ASP A 955 30.21 -23.37 -17.52
C ASP A 955 31.55 -24.13 -17.34
N SER A 956 32.37 -24.24 -18.39
CA SER A 956 33.72 -24.82 -18.33
C SER A 956 34.77 -23.75 -18.03
N SER A 957 35.80 -24.12 -17.25
CA SER A 957 36.95 -23.26 -16.97
C SER A 957 37.79 -22.96 -18.22
N LEU A 958 38.45 -21.81 -18.21
CA LEU A 958 39.52 -21.44 -19.16
C LEU A 958 40.81 -22.24 -18.87
N HIS A 959 41.63 -22.46 -19.91
CA HIS A 959 42.94 -23.12 -19.77
C HIS A 959 44.04 -22.20 -19.23
N ALA A 960 43.99 -20.91 -19.58
CA ALA A 960 44.86 -19.88 -19.03
C ALA A 960 44.13 -18.53 -19.00
N LEU A 961 44.51 -17.65 -18.08
CA LEU A 961 43.85 -16.34 -17.90
C LEU A 961 44.48 -15.27 -18.82
N PRO A 962 43.69 -14.29 -19.30
CA PRO A 962 44.25 -13.16 -20.05
C PRO A 962 45.15 -12.30 -19.14
N VAL A 963 46.10 -11.59 -19.73
CA VAL A 963 47.10 -10.80 -19.00
C VAL A 963 46.68 -9.35 -18.90
N THR A 964 46.20 -8.75 -20.01
CA THR A 964 45.82 -7.33 -20.01
C THR A 964 44.48 -7.08 -19.31
N THR A 965 44.37 -5.92 -18.65
CA THR A 965 43.15 -5.49 -17.96
C THR A 965 41.95 -5.35 -18.91
N ARG A 966 42.19 -5.00 -20.19
CA ARG A 966 41.11 -4.80 -21.18
C ARG A 966 40.45 -6.13 -21.57
N VAL A 967 41.25 -7.14 -21.91
CA VAL A 967 40.73 -8.48 -22.22
C VAL A 967 40.15 -9.13 -20.95
N ARG A 968 40.77 -8.94 -19.78
CA ARG A 968 40.19 -9.38 -18.49
C ARG A 968 38.80 -8.84 -18.24
N LEU A 969 38.56 -7.54 -18.44
CA LEU A 969 37.24 -6.94 -18.21
C LEU A 969 36.18 -7.51 -19.17
N LEU A 970 36.54 -7.74 -20.43
CA LEU A 970 35.63 -8.35 -21.42
C LEU A 970 35.31 -9.81 -21.09
N VAL A 971 36.33 -10.61 -20.77
CA VAL A 971 36.18 -12.01 -20.35
C VAL A 971 35.36 -12.12 -19.07
N VAL A 972 35.58 -11.26 -18.06
CA VAL A 972 34.78 -11.23 -16.83
C VAL A 972 33.32 -10.85 -17.11
N ALA A 973 33.08 -9.88 -18.00
CA ALA A 973 31.72 -9.55 -18.44
C ALA A 973 31.05 -10.74 -19.16
N TRP A 974 31.80 -11.48 -19.97
CA TRP A 974 31.29 -12.69 -20.63
C TRP A 974 31.01 -13.83 -19.65
N VAL A 975 31.85 -14.07 -18.65
CA VAL A 975 31.61 -15.06 -17.57
C VAL A 975 30.31 -14.75 -16.81
N ILE A 976 30.07 -13.49 -16.47
CA ILE A 976 28.83 -13.07 -15.78
C ILE A 976 27.64 -13.26 -16.74
N GLY A 977 27.79 -12.89 -18.00
CA GLY A 977 26.77 -13.08 -19.04
C GLY A 977 26.40 -14.55 -19.26
N SER A 978 27.39 -15.43 -19.42
CA SER A 978 27.17 -16.87 -19.65
C SER A 978 26.54 -17.55 -18.44
N MET A 979 26.96 -17.22 -17.22
CA MET A 979 26.33 -17.72 -16.00
C MET A 979 24.83 -17.39 -15.96
N HIS A 980 24.44 -16.15 -16.32
CA HIS A 980 23.03 -15.78 -16.41
C HIS A 980 22.28 -16.49 -17.54
N ILE A 981 22.89 -16.66 -18.72
CA ILE A 981 22.31 -17.40 -19.85
C ILE A 981 22.07 -18.87 -19.47
N ASN A 982 23.05 -19.52 -18.85
CA ASN A 982 22.95 -20.92 -18.42
C ASN A 982 21.94 -21.12 -17.29
N GLN A 983 21.90 -20.23 -16.30
CA GLN A 983 20.91 -20.31 -15.23
C GLN A 983 19.49 -20.10 -15.75
N ALA A 984 19.28 -19.15 -16.67
CA ALA A 984 18.01 -18.93 -17.34
C ALA A 984 17.58 -20.15 -18.17
N PHE A 985 18.49 -20.70 -18.99
CA PHE A 985 18.23 -21.87 -19.81
C PHE A 985 17.91 -23.11 -18.98
N ARG A 986 18.74 -23.45 -17.97
CA ARG A 986 18.50 -24.61 -17.08
C ARG A 986 17.19 -24.50 -16.31
N SER A 987 16.87 -23.31 -15.78
CA SER A 987 15.62 -23.06 -15.06
C SER A 987 14.40 -23.25 -15.98
N ALA A 988 14.43 -22.63 -17.15
CA ALA A 988 13.34 -22.72 -18.12
C ALA A 988 13.21 -24.12 -18.74
N LEU A 989 14.33 -24.84 -18.98
CA LEU A 989 14.32 -26.22 -19.45
C LEU A 989 13.76 -27.19 -18.39
N THR A 990 14.19 -27.07 -17.13
CA THR A 990 13.67 -27.90 -16.02
C THR A 990 12.17 -27.70 -15.86
N SER A 991 11.70 -26.45 -15.87
CA SER A 991 10.27 -26.13 -15.88
C SER A 991 9.54 -26.71 -17.10
N SER A 992 10.17 -26.70 -18.27
CA SER A 992 9.62 -27.22 -19.52
C SER A 992 9.51 -28.74 -19.59
N LEU A 993 10.44 -29.47 -18.95
CA LEU A 993 10.44 -30.93 -18.88
C LEU A 993 9.60 -31.47 -17.72
N SER A 994 9.32 -30.65 -16.69
CA SER A 994 8.52 -31.05 -15.52
C SER A 994 7.01 -31.23 -15.79
N LYS A 995 6.52 -30.81 -16.96
CA LYS A 995 5.12 -30.90 -17.38
C LYS A 995 5.06 -31.11 -18.89
N GLU A 996 4.10 -31.91 -19.35
CA GLU A 996 3.77 -31.96 -20.76
C GLU A 996 3.40 -30.54 -21.25
N LYS A 997 4.13 -30.07 -22.25
CA LYS A 997 3.82 -28.83 -22.96
C LYS A 997 3.07 -29.17 -24.22
N TYR A 998 1.85 -28.68 -24.32
CA TYR A 998 1.07 -28.74 -25.55
C TYR A 998 1.38 -27.56 -26.46
N GLY A 999 0.98 -27.67 -27.73
CA GLY A 999 0.95 -26.55 -28.66
C GLY A 999 0.09 -25.37 -28.17
N PRO A 1000 0.24 -24.18 -28.78
CA PRO A 1000 -0.54 -23.01 -28.39
C PRO A 1000 -2.03 -23.21 -28.69
N SER A 1001 -2.86 -23.36 -27.65
CA SER A 1001 -4.31 -23.13 -27.77
C SER A 1001 -4.58 -21.64 -28.04
N PRO A 1002 -5.57 -21.30 -28.88
CA PRO A 1002 -6.05 -19.93 -29.02
C PRO A 1002 -6.57 -19.41 -27.67
N ARG A 1003 -6.08 -18.23 -27.27
CA ARG A 1003 -6.40 -17.57 -26.00
C ARG A 1003 -7.26 -16.33 -26.18
N THR A 1004 -7.26 -15.76 -27.39
CA THR A 1004 -8.11 -14.64 -27.78
C THR A 1004 -9.14 -15.09 -28.81
N LEU A 1005 -10.23 -14.34 -28.91
CA LEU A 1005 -11.23 -14.56 -29.97
C LEU A 1005 -10.61 -14.40 -31.36
N GLU A 1006 -9.64 -13.50 -31.52
CA GLU A 1006 -8.92 -13.24 -32.76
C GLU A 1006 -8.02 -14.43 -33.16
N GLU A 1007 -7.33 -15.05 -32.20
CA GLU A 1007 -6.58 -16.31 -32.43
C GLU A 1007 -7.52 -17.48 -32.77
N LEU A 1008 -8.70 -17.55 -32.14
CA LEU A 1008 -9.70 -18.59 -32.42
C LEU A 1008 -10.26 -18.47 -33.85
N VAL A 1009 -10.61 -17.25 -34.28
CA VAL A 1009 -11.13 -16.95 -35.62
C VAL A 1009 -10.08 -17.17 -36.72
N THR A 1010 -8.80 -16.97 -36.42
CA THR A 1010 -7.70 -17.12 -37.40
C THR A 1010 -7.14 -18.54 -37.51
N THR A 1011 -7.59 -19.50 -36.69
CA THR A 1011 -7.10 -20.89 -36.68
C THR A 1011 -8.15 -21.84 -37.30
N PRO A 1012 -8.01 -22.26 -38.58
CA PRO A 1012 -9.09 -22.96 -39.29
C PRO A 1012 -9.48 -24.32 -38.68
N SER A 1013 -8.53 -25.00 -38.04
CA SER A 1013 -8.71 -26.33 -37.45
C SER A 1013 -9.24 -26.33 -36.01
N ALA A 1014 -9.48 -25.16 -35.41
CA ALA A 1014 -10.04 -25.05 -34.05
C ALA A 1014 -11.58 -24.94 -34.03
N LEU A 1015 -12.21 -24.84 -35.21
CA LEU A 1015 -13.64 -24.61 -35.40
C LEU A 1015 -14.41 -25.84 -35.94
N ASP A 1016 -13.74 -26.98 -36.11
CA ASP A 1016 -14.38 -28.21 -36.59
C ASP A 1016 -15.24 -28.88 -35.51
N GLN A 1017 -16.55 -28.68 -35.68
CA GLN A 1017 -17.70 -29.35 -35.05
C GLN A 1017 -17.90 -29.19 -33.52
N PRO A 1018 -19.13 -28.86 -33.07
CA PRO A 1018 -19.49 -29.06 -31.68
C PRO A 1018 -19.45 -30.57 -31.36
N CYS A 1019 -18.80 -30.93 -30.25
CA CYS A 1019 -18.78 -32.31 -29.77
C CYS A 1019 -20.22 -32.82 -29.58
N GLY A 1020 -20.50 -34.03 -30.06
CA GLY A 1020 -21.85 -34.57 -30.15
C GLY A 1020 -22.59 -34.66 -28.82
N ALA A 1021 -23.49 -33.70 -28.60
CA ALA A 1021 -24.75 -33.87 -27.88
C ALA A 1021 -25.88 -33.69 -28.91
N GLY A 1022 -26.94 -34.48 -28.81
CA GLY A 1022 -27.92 -34.63 -29.89
C GLY A 1022 -28.65 -33.34 -30.27
N SER A 1023 -28.74 -33.09 -31.59
CA SER A 1023 -29.78 -32.38 -32.35
C SER A 1023 -30.33 -30.99 -31.95
N GLY A 1024 -30.23 -30.51 -30.71
CA GLY A 1024 -30.86 -29.25 -30.27
C GLY A 1024 -30.02 -27.97 -30.45
N ALA A 1025 -28.76 -28.08 -30.86
CA ALA A 1025 -27.81 -26.95 -30.87
C ALA A 1025 -27.55 -26.32 -32.26
N SER A 1026 -28.22 -26.79 -33.32
CA SER A 1026 -27.93 -26.36 -34.71
C SER A 1026 -28.54 -25.01 -35.11
N GLU A 1027 -29.50 -24.46 -34.38
CA GLU A 1027 -30.31 -23.32 -34.85
C GLU A 1027 -29.97 -21.96 -34.23
N PHE A 1028 -28.92 -21.88 -33.41
CA PHE A 1028 -28.17 -20.61 -33.22
C PHE A 1028 -27.14 -20.35 -34.35
N THR A 1029 -27.06 -21.24 -35.34
CA THR A 1029 -26.26 -21.05 -36.56
C THR A 1029 -27.05 -21.43 -37.80
N ASN A 1030 -28.12 -20.68 -38.10
CA ASN A 1030 -28.69 -20.69 -39.44
C ASN A 1030 -27.58 -20.35 -40.45
N PRO A 1031 -27.36 -21.10 -41.55
CA PRO A 1031 -26.31 -20.80 -42.52
C PRO A 1031 -26.43 -19.43 -43.22
N LYS A 1032 -27.55 -18.72 -43.05
CA LYS A 1032 -27.72 -17.31 -43.45
C LYS A 1032 -27.23 -16.30 -42.40
N GLU A 1033 -27.12 -16.70 -41.12
CA GLU A 1033 -26.53 -15.91 -40.03
C GLU A 1033 -25.02 -16.15 -39.84
N SER A 1034 -24.38 -16.99 -40.65
CA SER A 1034 -22.92 -16.93 -40.83
C SER A 1034 -22.47 -15.53 -41.32
N SER A 1035 -23.35 -14.83 -42.05
CA SER A 1035 -23.20 -13.42 -42.39
C SER A 1035 -23.17 -12.50 -41.17
N ALA A 1036 -23.68 -12.90 -39.99
CA ALA A 1036 -23.56 -12.10 -38.76
C ALA A 1036 -22.12 -12.09 -38.22
N ILE A 1037 -21.33 -13.15 -38.44
CA ILE A 1037 -19.91 -13.18 -38.07
C ILE A 1037 -19.09 -12.32 -39.05
N GLU A 1038 -19.38 -12.39 -40.36
CA GLU A 1038 -18.84 -11.41 -41.31
C GLU A 1038 -19.30 -9.98 -41.00
N VAL A 1039 -20.54 -9.75 -40.58
CA VAL A 1039 -21.06 -8.43 -40.22
C VAL A 1039 -20.46 -7.93 -38.91
N VAL A 1040 -20.13 -8.77 -37.93
CA VAL A 1040 -19.38 -8.33 -36.73
C VAL A 1040 -17.93 -8.00 -37.09
N VAL A 1041 -17.27 -8.80 -37.93
CA VAL A 1041 -15.92 -8.47 -38.43
C VAL A 1041 -15.97 -7.16 -39.24
N VAL A 1042 -16.88 -7.03 -40.20
CA VAL A 1042 -17.06 -5.81 -41.03
C VAL A 1042 -17.53 -4.62 -40.20
N ALA A 1043 -18.36 -4.80 -39.17
CA ALA A 1043 -18.79 -3.71 -38.28
C ALA A 1043 -17.66 -3.27 -37.35
N VAL A 1044 -16.84 -4.18 -36.82
CA VAL A 1044 -15.64 -3.82 -36.06
C VAL A 1044 -14.62 -3.14 -36.96
N GLN A 1045 -14.38 -3.63 -38.18
CA GLN A 1045 -13.51 -3.00 -39.17
C GLN A 1045 -14.04 -1.63 -39.61
N ALA A 1046 -15.35 -1.48 -39.80
CA ALA A 1046 -16.00 -0.21 -40.15
C ALA A 1046 -16.03 0.78 -38.97
N TRP A 1047 -16.14 0.29 -37.74
CA TRP A 1047 -16.07 1.08 -36.52
C TRP A 1047 -14.64 1.59 -36.26
N GLU A 1048 -13.62 0.74 -36.45
CA GLU A 1048 -12.21 1.16 -36.44
C GLU A 1048 -11.89 2.15 -37.58
N ASN A 1049 -12.36 1.90 -38.80
CA ASN A 1049 -12.16 2.79 -39.94
C ASN A 1049 -12.89 4.14 -39.76
N SER A 1050 -14.07 4.14 -39.14
CA SER A 1050 -14.80 5.36 -38.76
C SER A 1050 -14.08 6.16 -37.66
N PHE A 1051 -13.32 5.49 -36.78
CA PHE A 1051 -12.48 6.17 -35.80
C PHE A 1051 -11.23 6.80 -36.44
N ARG A 1052 -10.65 6.16 -37.46
CA ARG A 1052 -9.48 6.70 -38.20
C ARG A 1052 -9.80 7.87 -39.13
N SER A 1053 -11.05 8.02 -39.61
CA SER A 1053 -11.44 9.10 -40.53
C SER A 1053 -11.91 10.41 -39.87
N ARG A 1054 -11.92 10.50 -38.53
CA ARG A 1054 -12.37 11.70 -37.79
C ARG A 1054 -11.36 12.85 -37.70
N SER A 1055 -10.32 12.88 -38.53
CA SER A 1055 -9.25 13.90 -38.50
C SER A 1055 -9.27 14.91 -39.65
N SER A 1056 -10.42 15.21 -40.26
CA SER A 1056 -10.62 16.37 -41.13
C SER A 1056 -12.08 16.46 -41.60
N TYR A 1057 -12.75 17.60 -41.36
CA TYR A 1057 -13.77 18.15 -42.27
C TYR A 1057 -14.05 19.63 -41.95
N GLU A 1058 -13.66 20.52 -42.86
CA GLU A 1058 -14.18 21.89 -42.96
C GLU A 1058 -15.46 21.93 -43.83
N LEU A 1059 -16.07 23.12 -43.91
CA LEU A 1059 -17.33 23.42 -44.59
C LEU A 1059 -17.31 23.13 -46.09
N ALA A 1060 -18.44 22.65 -46.63
CA ALA A 1060 -18.93 23.01 -47.97
C ALA A 1060 -20.45 22.79 -48.10
N SER A 1061 -21.08 23.46 -49.07
CA SER A 1061 -22.53 23.69 -49.13
C SER A 1061 -23.29 22.97 -50.26
N THR A 1062 -24.58 22.74 -50.01
CA THR A 1062 -25.73 22.73 -50.96
C THR A 1062 -25.49 22.53 -52.47
N ARG A 1063 -26.19 21.55 -53.08
CA ARG A 1063 -26.90 21.74 -54.37
C ARG A 1063 -28.03 20.73 -54.60
N LYS A 1064 -29.06 21.15 -55.34
CA LYS A 1064 -30.23 20.36 -55.77
C LYS A 1064 -29.95 19.61 -57.08
N MET A 1065 -30.58 18.46 -57.30
CA MET A 1065 -31.23 18.12 -58.59
C MET A 1065 -32.22 16.95 -58.48
N SER A 1066 -33.13 16.87 -59.46
CA SER A 1066 -34.29 15.98 -59.60
C SER A 1066 -34.74 16.01 -61.08
N PRO A 1067 -35.76 15.26 -61.54
CA PRO A 1067 -36.06 13.84 -61.35
C PRO A 1067 -36.30 13.11 -62.71
N THR A 1068 -36.42 11.77 -62.69
CA THR A 1068 -36.99 10.87 -63.73
C THR A 1068 -36.81 9.41 -63.25
N THR A 1069 -37.56 8.36 -63.61
CA THR A 1069 -38.90 8.20 -64.23
C THR A 1069 -39.38 6.74 -64.03
N VAL A 1070 -40.53 6.51 -63.33
CA VAL A 1070 -41.69 5.63 -63.68
C VAL A 1070 -41.40 4.17 -64.14
N LEU A 1071 -42.06 3.08 -63.69
CA LEU A 1071 -43.26 2.80 -62.85
C LEU A 1071 -43.21 1.31 -62.42
N THR A 1072 -43.68 0.94 -61.20
CA THR A 1072 -44.81 -0.01 -60.95
C THR A 1072 -44.93 -0.51 -59.49
N THR A 1073 -46.16 -0.40 -58.97
CA THR A 1073 -46.82 -1.18 -57.88
C THR A 1073 -46.30 -1.20 -56.42
N ALA A 1074 -47.18 -0.66 -55.55
CA ALA A 1074 -47.35 -0.86 -54.09
C ALA A 1074 -46.38 -0.14 -53.10
N PRO A 1075 -46.90 0.51 -52.02
CA PRO A 1075 -46.14 1.46 -51.22
C PRO A 1075 -45.44 0.87 -49.97
N PRO A 1076 -44.26 1.39 -49.59
CA PRO A 1076 -43.62 1.14 -48.30
C PRO A 1076 -44.04 2.20 -47.25
N ILE A 1077 -44.07 1.81 -45.96
CA ILE A 1077 -44.10 2.79 -44.85
C ILE A 1077 -42.65 3.05 -44.42
N VAL A 1078 -42.22 4.31 -44.52
CA VAL A 1078 -40.84 4.75 -44.26
C VAL A 1078 -40.70 5.28 -42.82
N ASN A 1079 -39.52 5.04 -42.25
CA ASN A 1079 -39.09 5.43 -40.91
C ASN A 1079 -39.29 6.92 -40.57
N GLU A 1080 -39.68 7.19 -39.32
CA GLU A 1080 -39.11 8.30 -38.54
C GLU A 1080 -38.65 7.79 -37.15
N VAL A 1081 -37.33 7.64 -36.98
CA VAL A 1081 -36.70 7.50 -35.66
C VAL A 1081 -36.00 8.81 -35.34
N PRO A 1082 -36.51 9.61 -34.38
CA PRO A 1082 -35.83 10.82 -33.95
C PRO A 1082 -34.50 10.47 -33.27
N ARG A 1083 -33.39 11.03 -33.79
CA ARG A 1083 -32.08 10.94 -33.15
C ARG A 1083 -32.08 11.69 -31.81
N LEU A 1084 -32.29 10.97 -30.71
CA LEU A 1084 -32.07 11.51 -29.37
C LEU A 1084 -30.57 11.74 -29.14
N LYS A 1085 -30.20 13.01 -28.91
CA LYS A 1085 -28.93 13.35 -28.26
C LYS A 1085 -29.03 12.91 -26.80
N LEU A 1086 -28.24 11.92 -26.41
CA LEU A 1086 -28.01 11.60 -25.01
C LEU A 1086 -27.13 12.69 -24.35
N PRO A 1087 -27.40 13.07 -23.09
CA PRO A 1087 -26.51 13.91 -22.29
C PRO A 1087 -25.27 13.16 -21.77
#